data_AF-A0AAV5VH31-F1
#
_entry.id   AF-A0AAV5VH31-F1
#
_cell.length_a   1.000
_cell.length_b   1.000
_cell.length_c   1.000
_cell.angle_alpha   90.00
_cell.angle_beta   90.00
_cell.angle_gamma   90.00
#
_symmetry.space_group_name_H-M   'P 1'
#
loop_
_entity.id
_entity.type
_entity.pdbx_description
1 polymer ?
#
loop_
_entity_poly.entity_id
_entity_poly.type
_entity_poly.pdbx_seq_one_letter_code
_entity_poly.pdbx_strand_id
1 'polypeptide(L)'
;SFLIVSQLCLISCLAQNQRYVTVTTPQGAMQGAKLDYGTNTSGLYYGSAYGFLGVPYAQPPTGQLRFSEPVEVQQSGRIYDATYLRGRCPQSGSNPGVVSEDCLYLNVFTSQVGNASSLNAVMVFIGGDQGFTRGGANQAEIPGTVRNLVTRGVVVVTVQYRLGALGFFNLANSGVPQNLGMLDQVMALQWIQANINSFGGDPNRITLCGQSDGACAVAAHAVSPLSNGLFQQAILQSGAVYSCYQQSLPLQSTPMPSLQYNPGMQYQPLKNQQNNQQQYYQPPPPSTSSLPPPTTPSTPPSVNDEDPSMQIAMQMCNVTSDQLRAGYSNARLRTCLQSLTVDIFIQFQGYRTSKWFIVRDNSFMPNSPDALAKINPRRIPMIIGTVQDEDADYVFRMLADGSATGKTEQQLFDGWFVDFAKKNKMNSTEAGQVRNIIENNYGISQPQQNQQFYNQNIGQNNNYQPNQNYQIVGQSNANSYGPNYNYNNNQMVPQQSPNFQQTYSNTQYSQANGGNDGNGQQTMQYLQVISKIASDANGLSQSVSQVNLVQQQGSNTRIFQFTHVSDLGRSNVPNTGTWKPVFRGQDQYFLFMSETIWTTGNPTAADFRVADQMGSRWTQFAKNGQVQDWQSTPPGQYNYCNLNVNPVMQANYAPQARQVFTEQVYPIVNETPPPSSIQYPPPSPLPSPPLQNANVMVHNTNGSNSWSVSFSLPASALIP
;
A
#
# COMPACT_ATOMS: atom_id res chain seq x y z
N SER A 1 -12.96 32.83 -48.36
CA SER A 1 -11.94 31.84 -47.93
C SER A 1 -11.23 32.24 -46.64
N PHE A 2 -10.62 33.42 -46.53
CA PHE A 2 -9.93 33.87 -45.29
C PHE A 2 -10.82 33.95 -44.02
N LEU A 3 -12.07 34.40 -44.16
CA LEU A 3 -13.03 34.46 -43.04
C LEU A 3 -13.45 33.07 -42.53
N ILE A 4 -13.55 32.09 -43.42
CA ILE A 4 -13.93 30.71 -43.07
C ILE A 4 -12.76 30.00 -42.37
N VAL A 5 -11.52 30.22 -42.83
CA VAL A 5 -10.31 29.70 -42.17
C VAL A 5 -10.11 30.35 -40.80
N SER A 6 -10.36 31.65 -40.67
CA SER A 6 -10.31 32.38 -39.38
C SER A 6 -11.38 31.88 -38.40
N GLN A 7 -12.62 31.67 -38.84
CA GLN A 7 -13.69 31.11 -38.00
C GLN A 7 -13.43 29.65 -37.61
N LEU A 8 -12.91 28.82 -38.52
CA LEU A 8 -12.51 27.44 -38.19
C LEU A 8 -11.33 27.41 -37.20
N CYS A 9 -10.35 28.32 -37.33
CA CYS A 9 -9.29 28.49 -36.34
C CYS A 9 -9.85 28.93 -34.98
N LEU A 10 -10.75 29.93 -34.93
CA LEU A 10 -11.40 30.38 -33.69
C LEU A 10 -12.23 29.28 -33.02
N ILE A 11 -13.00 28.50 -33.79
CA ILE A 11 -13.79 27.38 -33.27
C ILE A 11 -12.87 26.25 -32.77
N SER A 12 -11.79 25.95 -33.48
CA SER A 12 -10.79 24.96 -33.03
C SER A 12 -10.02 25.41 -31.78
N CYS A 13 -9.71 26.70 -31.65
CA CYS A 13 -9.07 27.28 -30.47
C CYS A 13 -10.02 27.32 -29.26
N LEU A 14 -11.31 27.62 -29.47
CA LEU A 14 -12.35 27.56 -28.44
C LEU A 14 -12.64 26.11 -27.99
N ALA A 15 -12.60 25.14 -28.91
CA ALA A 15 -12.74 23.72 -28.58
C ALA A 15 -11.53 23.17 -27.81
N GLN A 16 -10.31 23.62 -28.11
CA GLN A 16 -9.11 23.28 -27.34
C GLN A 16 -9.15 23.86 -25.91
N ASN A 17 -9.70 25.07 -25.74
CA ASN A 17 -9.89 25.70 -24.43
C ASN A 17 -10.90 24.98 -23.51
N GLN A 18 -11.74 24.06 -24.02
CA GLN A 18 -12.64 23.26 -23.18
C GLN A 18 -12.01 21.96 -22.65
N ARG A 19 -10.82 21.59 -23.14
CA ARG A 19 -10.17 20.31 -22.82
C ARG A 19 -9.21 20.39 -21.64
N TYR A 20 -8.62 21.55 -21.40
CA TYR A 20 -7.60 21.74 -20.37
C TYR A 20 -8.09 22.64 -19.25
N VAL A 21 -7.57 22.41 -18.05
CA VAL A 21 -7.88 23.18 -16.85
C VAL A 21 -6.59 23.50 -16.11
N THR A 22 -6.44 24.72 -15.63
CA THR A 22 -5.25 25.12 -14.86
C THR A 22 -5.63 25.39 -13.42
N VAL A 23 -4.89 24.79 -12.49
CA VAL A 23 -5.01 24.99 -11.04
C VAL A 23 -3.70 25.54 -10.52
N THR A 24 -3.79 26.58 -9.69
CA THR A 24 -2.62 27.12 -8.98
C THR A 24 -2.58 26.56 -7.58
N THR A 25 -1.46 25.94 -7.22
CA THR A 25 -1.18 25.46 -5.87
C THR A 25 -0.04 26.29 -5.26
N PRO A 26 0.23 26.17 -3.95
CA PRO A 26 1.39 26.85 -3.35
C PRO A 26 2.72 26.49 -4.02
N GLN A 27 2.83 25.32 -4.66
CA GLN A 27 4.04 24.82 -5.32
C GLN A 27 4.14 25.20 -6.81
N GLY A 28 3.09 25.79 -7.39
CA GLY A 28 3.08 26.25 -8.77
C GLY A 28 1.76 25.98 -9.49
N ALA A 29 1.66 26.47 -10.73
CA ALA A 29 0.52 26.22 -11.59
C ALA A 29 0.65 24.87 -12.30
N MET A 30 -0.46 24.13 -12.40
CA MET A 30 -0.53 22.82 -13.05
C MET A 30 -1.68 22.79 -14.04
N GLN A 31 -1.44 22.24 -15.23
CA GLN A 31 -2.46 22.02 -16.25
C GLN A 31 -2.90 20.56 -16.22
N GLY A 32 -4.19 20.33 -15.97
CA GLY A 32 -4.86 19.05 -16.11
C GLY A 32 -5.78 19.02 -17.34
N ALA A 33 -6.54 17.94 -17.49
CA ALA A 33 -7.47 17.75 -18.60
C ALA A 33 -8.87 17.35 -18.12
N LYS A 34 -9.90 17.72 -18.90
CA LYS A 34 -11.26 17.22 -18.71
C LYS A 34 -11.36 15.78 -19.21
N LEU A 35 -11.86 14.90 -18.35
CA LEU A 35 -12.22 13.51 -18.62
C LEU A 35 -13.74 13.45 -18.75
N ASP A 36 -14.28 13.14 -19.92
CA ASP A 36 -15.71 13.16 -20.19
C ASP A 36 -16.14 11.84 -20.84
N TYR A 37 -16.95 11.07 -20.11
CA TYR A 37 -17.50 9.78 -20.55
C TYR A 37 -18.99 9.88 -20.92
N GLY A 38 -19.52 11.11 -21.05
CA GLY A 38 -20.92 11.35 -21.41
C GLY A 38 -21.91 11.15 -20.25
N THR A 39 -23.20 11.33 -20.54
CA THR A 39 -24.28 11.32 -19.53
C THR A 39 -25.15 10.07 -19.56
N ASN A 40 -24.89 9.13 -20.49
CA ASN A 40 -25.69 7.91 -20.64
C ASN A 40 -25.39 6.92 -19.51
N THR A 41 -26.23 6.91 -18.48
CA THR A 41 -26.10 6.01 -17.32
C THR A 41 -26.35 4.53 -17.62
N SER A 42 -26.87 4.20 -18.82
CA SER A 42 -26.95 2.81 -19.30
C SER A 42 -25.64 2.29 -19.88
N GLY A 43 -24.67 3.17 -20.16
CA GLY A 43 -23.33 2.78 -20.57
C GLY A 43 -22.48 2.27 -19.41
N LEU A 44 -21.44 1.47 -19.72
CA LEU A 44 -20.49 0.98 -18.72
C LEU A 44 -19.81 2.14 -17.97
N TYR A 45 -19.42 3.20 -18.69
CA TYR A 45 -18.84 4.42 -18.13
C TYR A 45 -19.69 5.64 -18.48
N TYR A 46 -19.79 6.56 -17.53
CA TYR A 46 -20.48 7.84 -17.66
C TYR A 46 -19.94 8.82 -16.61
N GLY A 47 -20.29 10.09 -16.75
CA GLY A 47 -19.86 11.18 -15.89
C GLY A 47 -18.63 11.89 -16.43
N SER A 48 -18.23 12.94 -15.72
CA SER A 48 -17.03 13.71 -16.06
C SER A 48 -16.25 14.10 -14.81
N ALA A 49 -14.96 14.38 -15.02
CA ALA A 49 -14.04 14.85 -14.00
C ALA A 49 -12.96 15.75 -14.65
N TYR A 50 -12.26 16.50 -13.82
CA TYR A 50 -10.95 17.04 -14.13
C TYR A 50 -9.89 16.07 -13.60
N GLY A 51 -8.98 15.66 -14.48
CA GLY A 51 -7.85 14.80 -14.16
C GLY A 51 -6.54 15.58 -14.20
N PHE A 52 -5.78 15.50 -13.11
CA PHE A 52 -4.38 15.95 -13.01
C PHE A 52 -3.53 14.72 -12.81
N LEU A 53 -2.93 14.25 -13.89
CA LEU A 53 -2.21 12.99 -13.97
C LEU A 53 -0.71 13.27 -13.93
N GLY A 54 0.02 12.58 -13.03
CA GLY A 54 1.46 12.72 -12.94
C GLY A 54 1.93 13.98 -12.20
N VAL A 55 1.23 14.40 -11.14
CA VAL A 55 1.62 15.56 -10.33
C VAL A 55 2.80 15.18 -9.41
N PRO A 56 3.96 15.87 -9.49
CA PRO A 56 5.11 15.54 -8.67
C PRO A 56 4.88 16.00 -7.23
N TYR A 57 5.09 15.10 -6.27
CA TYR A 57 5.09 15.45 -4.84
C TYR A 57 6.48 15.44 -4.22
N ALA A 58 7.47 14.83 -4.90
CA ALA A 58 8.88 14.84 -4.50
C ALA A 58 9.80 14.93 -5.74
N GLN A 59 11.06 15.29 -5.52
CA GLN A 59 12.09 15.24 -6.55
C GLN A 59 12.32 13.80 -7.01
N PRO A 60 12.72 13.58 -8.29
CA PRO A 60 13.05 12.27 -8.79
C PRO A 60 14.13 11.58 -7.92
N PRO A 61 13.87 10.39 -7.34
CA PRO A 61 14.79 9.70 -6.43
C PRO A 61 15.90 8.95 -7.20
N THR A 62 16.55 9.66 -8.13
CA THR A 62 17.55 9.12 -9.06
C THR A 62 18.96 9.59 -8.67
N GLY A 63 19.99 8.89 -9.17
CA GLY A 63 21.39 9.26 -8.92
C GLY A 63 21.71 9.36 -7.42
N GLN A 64 22.14 10.54 -6.96
CA GLN A 64 22.48 10.77 -5.55
C GLN A 64 21.25 10.71 -4.62
N LEU A 65 20.04 10.93 -5.14
CA LEU A 65 18.80 10.80 -4.38
C LEU A 65 18.30 9.34 -4.31
N ARG A 66 18.91 8.42 -5.05
CA ARG A 66 18.63 6.99 -4.88
C ARG A 66 19.07 6.54 -3.49
N PHE A 67 18.22 5.77 -2.82
CA PHE A 67 18.40 5.34 -1.42
C PHE A 67 18.53 6.52 -0.43
N SER A 68 17.89 7.65 -0.74
CA SER A 68 17.75 8.81 0.12
C SER A 68 16.27 9.04 0.46
N GLU A 69 15.99 9.74 1.56
CA GLU A 69 14.63 10.21 1.87
C GLU A 69 14.08 11.09 0.72
N PRO A 70 12.76 11.10 0.47
CA PRO A 70 12.19 11.95 -0.56
C PRO A 70 12.43 13.43 -0.23
N VAL A 71 12.73 14.22 -1.26
CA VAL A 71 12.99 15.65 -1.14
C VAL A 71 11.84 16.43 -1.78
N GLU A 72 11.40 17.51 -1.15
CA GLU A 72 10.31 18.35 -1.67
C GLU A 72 10.64 18.89 -3.08
N VAL A 73 9.62 18.94 -3.94
CA VAL A 73 9.72 19.51 -5.29
C VAL A 73 10.03 21.00 -5.20
N GLN A 74 11.00 21.47 -5.97
CA GLN A 74 11.26 22.90 -6.08
C GLN A 74 10.19 23.58 -6.96
N GLN A 75 9.74 24.75 -6.53
CA GLN A 75 8.77 25.54 -7.29
C GLN A 75 9.34 25.91 -8.65
N SER A 76 8.57 25.63 -9.70
CA SER A 76 8.87 26.09 -11.04
C SER A 76 8.00 27.30 -11.37
N GLY A 77 8.58 28.34 -11.96
CA GLY A 77 7.80 29.49 -12.49
C GLY A 77 7.00 29.15 -13.75
N ARG A 78 7.02 27.90 -14.21
CA ARG A 78 6.31 27.41 -15.40
C ARG A 78 5.08 26.59 -14.99
N ILE A 79 4.08 26.57 -15.87
CA ILE A 79 2.92 25.68 -15.71
C ILE A 79 3.38 24.24 -15.93
N TYR A 80 3.15 23.37 -14.95
CA TYR A 80 3.47 21.95 -15.05
C TYR A 80 2.38 21.20 -15.83
N ASP A 81 2.76 20.39 -16.80
CA ASP A 81 1.83 19.56 -17.58
C ASP A 81 1.49 18.26 -16.83
N ALA A 82 0.30 18.24 -16.22
CA ALA A 82 -0.29 17.10 -15.53
C ALA A 82 -1.44 16.47 -16.34
N THR A 83 -1.28 16.31 -17.65
CA THR A 83 -2.34 15.77 -18.52
C THR A 83 -2.23 14.27 -18.83
N TYR A 84 -1.16 13.61 -18.37
CA TYR A 84 -0.90 12.18 -18.63
C TYR A 84 -0.16 11.50 -17.46
N LEU A 85 -0.41 10.20 -17.28
CA LEU A 85 0.27 9.40 -16.26
C LEU A 85 1.78 9.38 -16.50
N ARG A 86 2.55 9.48 -15.41
CA ARG A 86 4.01 9.26 -15.43
C ARG A 86 4.34 7.79 -15.25
N GLY A 87 5.61 7.45 -15.51
CA GLY A 87 6.10 6.09 -15.36
C GLY A 87 5.84 5.55 -13.96
N ARG A 88 5.47 4.26 -13.88
CA ARG A 88 5.36 3.55 -12.61
C ARG A 88 6.73 3.33 -12.01
N CYS A 89 6.80 3.16 -10.69
CA CYS A 89 8.06 2.79 -10.05
C CYS A 89 8.58 1.44 -10.58
N PRO A 90 9.91 1.21 -10.56
CA PRO A 90 10.51 0.03 -11.16
C PRO A 90 9.97 -1.26 -10.54
N GLN A 91 9.44 -2.15 -11.37
CA GLN A 91 8.80 -3.39 -10.96
C GLN A 91 8.81 -4.41 -12.10
N SER A 92 8.69 -5.70 -11.76
CA SER A 92 8.59 -6.79 -12.74
C SER A 92 7.13 -7.00 -13.17
N GLY A 93 6.90 -7.61 -14.33
CA GLY A 93 5.56 -7.96 -14.80
C GLY A 93 5.50 -8.21 -16.31
N SER A 94 4.45 -8.89 -16.77
CA SER A 94 4.21 -9.20 -18.19
C SER A 94 3.98 -7.94 -19.02
N ASN A 95 3.45 -6.86 -18.43
CA ASN A 95 3.32 -5.55 -19.06
C ASN A 95 3.15 -4.43 -18.01
N PRO A 96 4.20 -3.99 -17.30
CA PRO A 96 4.07 -2.97 -16.25
C PRO A 96 3.77 -1.56 -16.81
N GLY A 97 3.59 -1.41 -18.12
CA GLY A 97 3.58 -0.12 -18.79
C GLY A 97 4.96 0.53 -18.79
N VAL A 98 5.00 1.86 -18.84
CA VAL A 98 6.26 2.62 -18.70
C VAL A 98 6.69 2.56 -17.24
N VAL A 99 7.88 2.03 -16.97
CA VAL A 99 8.52 2.04 -15.63
C VAL A 99 9.69 3.02 -15.60
N SER A 100 9.90 3.68 -14.47
CA SER A 100 10.93 4.70 -14.27
C SER A 100 11.30 4.81 -12.78
N GLU A 101 12.57 5.11 -12.47
CA GLU A 101 12.93 5.52 -11.09
C GLU A 101 12.41 6.92 -10.75
N ASP A 102 12.25 7.79 -11.75
CA ASP A 102 11.47 9.01 -11.61
C ASP A 102 9.98 8.64 -11.59
N CYS A 103 9.46 8.32 -10.40
CA CYS A 103 8.11 7.80 -10.22
C CYS A 103 7.33 8.40 -9.04
N LEU A 104 7.87 9.41 -8.33
CA LEU A 104 7.24 10.01 -7.14
C LEU A 104 6.15 11.02 -7.53
N TYR A 105 5.08 10.47 -8.10
CA TYR A 105 3.94 11.21 -8.63
C TYR A 105 2.63 10.73 -7.98
N LEU A 106 1.66 11.64 -7.94
CA LEU A 106 0.27 11.34 -7.61
C LEU A 106 -0.67 11.81 -8.71
N ASN A 107 -1.89 11.32 -8.71
CA ASN A 107 -2.94 11.74 -9.66
C ASN A 107 -4.15 12.22 -8.88
N VAL A 108 -4.79 13.30 -9.33
CA VAL A 108 -5.98 13.88 -8.71
C VAL A 108 -7.15 13.84 -9.70
N PHE A 109 -8.28 13.28 -9.28
CA PHE A 109 -9.53 13.26 -10.02
C PHE A 109 -10.60 13.99 -9.20
N THR A 110 -11.22 15.01 -9.80
CA THR A 110 -12.17 15.88 -9.09
C THR A 110 -13.29 16.35 -10.01
N SER A 111 -14.48 16.60 -9.48
CA SER A 111 -15.60 17.18 -10.23
C SER A 111 -15.55 18.71 -10.31
N GLN A 112 -14.67 19.36 -9.53
CA GLN A 112 -14.57 20.80 -9.41
C GLN A 112 -13.13 21.25 -9.13
N VAL A 113 -12.77 22.47 -9.53
CA VAL A 113 -11.44 23.05 -9.32
C VAL A 113 -11.54 24.51 -8.86
N GLY A 114 -10.49 25.01 -8.21
CA GLY A 114 -10.41 26.42 -7.77
C GLY A 114 -11.21 26.69 -6.49
N ASN A 115 -11.58 27.96 -6.28
CA ASN A 115 -12.35 28.42 -5.11
C ASN A 115 -13.81 27.96 -5.20
N ALA A 116 -14.03 26.66 -5.05
CA ALA A 116 -15.36 26.08 -4.95
C ALA A 116 -16.04 26.54 -3.64
N SER A 117 -17.35 26.79 -3.70
CA SER A 117 -18.14 27.21 -2.53
C SER A 117 -18.23 26.14 -1.44
N SER A 118 -17.95 24.88 -1.78
CA SER A 118 -17.90 23.75 -0.85
C SER A 118 -16.77 22.80 -1.25
N LEU A 119 -16.02 22.29 -0.28
CA LEU A 119 -14.96 21.30 -0.50
C LEU A 119 -15.50 19.87 -0.40
N ASN A 120 -14.95 18.97 -1.21
CA ASN A 120 -15.31 17.55 -1.22
C ASN A 120 -14.39 16.74 -0.32
N ALA A 121 -14.91 15.67 0.29
CA ALA A 121 -14.04 14.71 0.97
C ALA A 121 -13.04 14.08 -0.01
N VAL A 122 -11.87 13.69 0.49
CA VAL A 122 -10.74 13.22 -0.30
C VAL A 122 -10.47 11.76 0.03
N MET A 123 -10.48 10.89 -0.98
CA MET A 123 -10.06 9.50 -0.85
C MET A 123 -8.68 9.33 -1.47
N VAL A 124 -7.70 8.93 -0.67
CA VAL A 124 -6.31 8.72 -1.10
C VAL A 124 -6.04 7.23 -1.16
N PHE A 125 -5.80 6.69 -2.35
CA PHE A 125 -5.54 5.28 -2.58
C PHE A 125 -4.04 5.01 -2.62
N ILE A 126 -3.62 4.14 -1.71
CA ILE A 126 -2.28 3.58 -1.64
C ILE A 126 -2.38 2.15 -2.18
N GLY A 127 -1.82 1.93 -3.36
CA GLY A 127 -1.70 0.59 -3.93
C GLY A 127 -0.54 -0.19 -3.32
N GLY A 128 -0.44 -1.47 -3.58
CA GLY A 128 0.70 -2.29 -3.14
C GLY A 128 0.34 -3.76 -3.21
N ASP A 129 1.18 -4.55 -3.85
CA ASP A 129 1.01 -6.00 -3.92
C ASP A 129 2.37 -6.71 -3.92
N GLN A 130 2.33 -8.03 -3.69
CA GLN A 130 3.47 -8.95 -3.71
C GLN A 130 4.57 -8.65 -2.70
N GLY A 131 4.22 -8.06 -1.55
CA GLY A 131 5.19 -7.60 -0.56
C GLY A 131 5.88 -6.33 -1.05
N PHE A 132 5.07 -5.33 -1.43
CA PHE A 132 5.53 -4.01 -1.90
C PHE A 132 6.44 -4.00 -3.13
N THR A 133 6.39 -5.02 -4.00
CA THR A 133 7.18 -5.02 -5.23
C THR A 133 6.43 -4.52 -6.45
N ARG A 134 5.10 -4.40 -6.35
CA ARG A 134 4.22 -3.98 -7.45
C ARG A 134 3.17 -2.98 -6.98
N GLY A 135 2.71 -2.17 -7.91
CA GLY A 135 1.68 -1.15 -7.68
C GLY A 135 1.85 0.06 -8.59
N GLY A 136 1.07 1.11 -8.32
CA GLY A 136 1.12 2.37 -9.06
C GLY A 136 -0.14 2.64 -9.88
N ALA A 137 -0.12 3.74 -10.62
CA ALA A 137 -1.32 4.26 -11.27
C ALA A 137 -1.76 3.39 -12.46
N ASN A 138 -3.06 3.10 -12.58
CA ASN A 138 -3.61 2.29 -13.67
C ASN A 138 -4.55 3.11 -14.55
N GLN A 139 -4.19 3.28 -15.83
CA GLN A 139 -5.01 4.01 -16.80
C GLN A 139 -6.40 3.39 -16.96
N ALA A 140 -6.49 2.05 -16.90
CA ALA A 140 -7.75 1.33 -17.10
C ALA A 140 -8.77 1.55 -15.97
N GLU A 141 -8.33 2.00 -14.81
CA GLU A 141 -9.20 2.30 -13.66
C GLU A 141 -9.78 3.71 -13.71
N ILE A 142 -9.26 4.59 -14.57
CA ILE A 142 -9.70 6.00 -14.62
C ILE A 142 -11.20 6.13 -14.97
N PRO A 143 -11.74 5.45 -16.01
CA PRO A 143 -13.17 5.59 -16.35
C PRO A 143 -14.09 5.17 -15.21
N GLY A 144 -13.77 4.05 -14.55
CA GLY A 144 -14.55 3.55 -13.42
C GLY A 144 -14.37 4.37 -12.13
N THR A 145 -13.18 4.93 -11.88
CA THR A 145 -12.93 5.91 -10.81
C THR A 145 -13.84 7.13 -10.97
N VAL A 146 -13.92 7.67 -12.20
CA VAL A 146 -14.82 8.80 -12.49
C VAL A 146 -16.27 8.40 -12.26
N ARG A 147 -16.72 7.31 -12.91
CA ARG A 147 -18.10 6.81 -12.82
C ARG A 147 -18.54 6.52 -11.39
N ASN A 148 -17.73 5.81 -10.62
CA ASN A 148 -18.17 5.18 -9.38
C ASN A 148 -17.77 5.95 -8.11
N LEU A 149 -16.80 6.87 -8.19
CA LEU A 149 -16.33 7.65 -7.04
C LEU A 149 -16.51 9.15 -7.27
N VAL A 150 -15.89 9.72 -8.30
CA VAL A 150 -15.86 11.19 -8.49
C VAL A 150 -17.26 11.77 -8.71
N THR A 151 -18.11 11.11 -9.50
CA THR A 151 -19.51 11.54 -9.72
C THR A 151 -20.33 11.55 -8.42
N ARG A 152 -19.86 10.88 -7.36
CA ARG A 152 -20.48 10.85 -6.05
C ARG A 152 -19.99 11.98 -5.15
N GLY A 153 -19.23 12.96 -5.65
CA GLY A 153 -18.82 14.14 -4.90
C GLY A 153 -17.71 13.88 -3.90
N VAL A 154 -16.68 13.14 -4.32
CA VAL A 154 -15.39 13.02 -3.61
C VAL A 154 -14.25 13.36 -4.57
N VAL A 155 -13.14 13.86 -4.04
CA VAL A 155 -11.86 13.92 -4.76
C VAL A 155 -11.17 12.58 -4.58
N VAL A 156 -10.65 12.01 -5.66
CA VAL A 156 -9.86 10.78 -5.61
C VAL A 156 -8.41 11.12 -5.90
N VAL A 157 -7.51 10.63 -5.05
CA VAL A 157 -6.07 10.74 -5.24
C VAL A 157 -5.46 9.34 -5.31
N THR A 158 -4.62 9.06 -6.30
CA THR A 158 -3.81 7.82 -6.34
C THR A 158 -2.34 8.16 -6.21
N VAL A 159 -1.62 7.46 -5.34
CA VAL A 159 -0.22 7.77 -5.01
C VAL A 159 0.71 6.65 -5.48
N GLN A 160 1.79 7.02 -6.18
CA GLN A 160 2.92 6.13 -6.44
C GLN A 160 4.02 6.36 -5.40
N TYR A 161 4.75 5.33 -5.02
CA TYR A 161 5.87 5.38 -4.06
C TYR A 161 6.89 4.30 -4.43
N ARG A 162 8.15 4.42 -3.98
CA ARG A 162 9.19 3.44 -4.32
C ARG A 162 8.83 2.04 -3.82
N LEU A 163 9.06 1.05 -4.67
CA LEU A 163 8.74 -0.37 -4.46
C LEU A 163 10.02 -1.21 -4.33
N GLY A 164 9.87 -2.44 -3.84
CA GLY A 164 10.93 -3.44 -3.75
C GLY A 164 12.16 -2.91 -3.01
N ALA A 165 13.35 -3.27 -3.48
CA ALA A 165 14.61 -2.81 -2.87
C ALA A 165 14.70 -1.28 -2.79
N LEU A 166 14.24 -0.56 -3.81
CA LEU A 166 14.33 0.90 -3.86
C LEU A 166 13.52 1.60 -2.76
N GLY A 167 12.44 0.96 -2.29
CA GLY A 167 11.58 1.48 -1.22
C GLY A 167 11.83 0.87 0.15
N PHE A 168 12.34 -0.36 0.22
CA PHE A 168 12.29 -1.18 1.44
C PHE A 168 13.59 -1.91 1.76
N PHE A 169 14.71 -1.54 1.13
CA PHE A 169 16.03 -2.03 1.52
C PHE A 169 16.31 -1.78 3.01
N ASN A 170 16.69 -2.84 3.75
CA ASN A 170 16.67 -2.83 5.21
C ASN A 170 17.85 -3.58 5.86
N LEU A 171 19.08 -3.14 5.63
CA LEU A 171 20.23 -3.60 6.42
C LEU A 171 20.56 -2.64 7.56
N ALA A 172 20.75 -3.19 8.76
CA ALA A 172 21.26 -2.44 9.90
C ALA A 172 22.64 -1.85 9.56
N ASN A 173 22.89 -0.60 9.96
CA ASN A 173 24.15 0.10 9.71
C ASN A 173 24.55 0.16 8.21
N SER A 174 23.59 0.22 7.30
CA SER A 174 23.88 0.30 5.85
C SER A 174 24.08 1.73 5.33
N GLY A 175 23.78 2.75 6.13
CA GLY A 175 23.73 4.14 5.67
C GLY A 175 22.53 4.48 4.77
N VAL A 176 21.66 3.50 4.53
CA VAL A 176 20.40 3.65 3.81
C VAL A 176 19.29 3.84 4.84
N PRO A 177 18.50 4.93 4.77
CA PRO A 177 17.30 5.06 5.58
C PRO A 177 16.34 3.91 5.29
N GLN A 178 15.70 3.37 6.32
CA GLN A 178 14.71 2.32 6.19
C GLN A 178 13.34 2.91 5.82
N ASN A 179 12.42 2.06 5.37
CA ASN A 179 11.03 2.45 5.06
C ASN A 179 10.92 3.63 4.06
N LEU A 180 11.84 3.75 3.09
CA LEU A 180 11.80 4.83 2.10
C LEU A 180 10.47 4.93 1.36
N GLY A 181 9.87 3.80 1.00
CA GLY A 181 8.53 3.76 0.39
C GLY A 181 7.43 4.32 1.30
N MET A 182 7.57 4.19 2.63
CA MET A 182 6.65 4.82 3.58
C MET A 182 6.92 6.32 3.74
N LEU A 183 8.18 6.74 3.71
CA LEU A 183 8.55 8.16 3.73
C LEU A 183 8.07 8.88 2.47
N ASP A 184 8.10 8.22 1.31
CA ASP A 184 7.49 8.70 0.06
C ASP A 184 6.00 8.96 0.24
N GLN A 185 5.27 8.02 0.86
CA GLN A 185 3.86 8.17 1.17
C GLN A 185 3.61 9.32 2.17
N VAL A 186 4.47 9.50 3.19
CA VAL A 186 4.38 10.66 4.10
C VAL A 186 4.54 11.97 3.34
N MET A 187 5.53 12.09 2.45
CA MET A 187 5.72 13.29 1.62
C MET A 187 4.51 13.54 0.72
N ALA A 188 3.94 12.50 0.11
CA ALA A 188 2.72 12.63 -0.68
C ALA A 188 1.52 13.11 0.17
N LEU A 189 1.35 12.61 1.38
CA LEU A 189 0.28 13.03 2.29
C LEU A 189 0.46 14.48 2.76
N GLN A 190 1.70 14.91 3.02
CA GLN A 190 2.02 16.31 3.31
C GLN A 190 1.71 17.21 2.11
N TRP A 191 2.05 16.76 0.90
CA TRP A 191 1.68 17.46 -0.32
C TRP A 191 0.16 17.58 -0.46
N ILE A 192 -0.60 16.49 -0.25
CA ILE A 192 -2.05 16.49 -0.33
C ILE A 192 -2.65 17.47 0.68
N GLN A 193 -2.21 17.43 1.95
CA GLN A 193 -2.62 18.39 2.97
C GLN A 193 -2.42 19.85 2.53
N ALA A 194 -1.27 20.17 1.95
CA ALA A 194 -0.93 21.52 1.53
C ALA A 194 -1.65 21.99 0.25
N ASN A 195 -2.09 21.06 -0.61
CA ASN A 195 -2.49 21.40 -1.99
C ASN A 195 -3.94 21.05 -2.34
N ILE A 196 -4.57 20.08 -1.67
CA ILE A 196 -5.81 19.47 -2.18
C ILE A 196 -7.00 20.44 -2.24
N ASN A 197 -6.96 21.51 -1.44
CA ASN A 197 -7.94 22.60 -1.48
C ASN A 197 -8.01 23.25 -2.87
N SER A 198 -6.87 23.47 -3.54
CA SER A 198 -6.83 24.02 -4.90
C SER A 198 -7.54 23.12 -5.94
N PHE A 199 -7.70 21.83 -5.63
CA PHE A 199 -8.41 20.84 -6.45
C PHE A 199 -9.85 20.59 -5.96
N GLY A 200 -10.38 21.45 -5.09
CA GLY A 200 -11.73 21.36 -4.54
C GLY A 200 -11.93 20.28 -3.47
N GLY A 201 -10.83 19.76 -2.91
CA GLY A 201 -10.85 18.77 -1.82
C GLY A 201 -10.63 19.39 -0.45
N ASP A 202 -11.17 18.75 0.58
CA ASP A 202 -11.07 19.21 1.97
C ASP A 202 -9.89 18.54 2.69
N PRO A 203 -8.84 19.30 3.07
CA PRO A 203 -7.69 18.74 3.79
C PRO A 203 -8.05 18.18 5.18
N ASN A 204 -9.21 18.53 5.72
CA ASN A 204 -9.71 18.01 7.01
C ASN A 204 -10.62 16.79 6.87
N ARG A 205 -10.87 16.30 5.64
CA ARG A 205 -11.67 15.10 5.36
C ARG A 205 -10.96 14.20 4.37
N ILE A 206 -9.77 13.72 4.77
CA ILE A 206 -8.95 12.78 4.04
C ILE A 206 -9.17 11.37 4.59
N THR A 207 -9.50 10.43 3.70
CA THR A 207 -9.64 9.01 3.95
C THR A 207 -8.53 8.26 3.25
N LEU A 208 -7.65 7.59 3.99
CA LEU A 208 -6.67 6.68 3.38
C LEU A 208 -7.32 5.35 3.05
N CYS A 209 -7.12 4.88 1.82
CA CYS A 209 -7.68 3.65 1.32
C CYS A 209 -6.54 2.77 0.80
N GLY A 210 -6.52 1.50 1.20
CA GLY A 210 -5.49 0.57 0.75
C GLY A 210 -6.07 -0.81 0.52
N GLN A 211 -5.42 -1.57 -0.36
CA GLN A 211 -5.67 -2.99 -0.57
C GLN A 211 -4.38 -3.79 -0.46
N SER A 212 -4.43 -5.01 0.09
CA SER A 212 -3.26 -5.89 0.27
C SER A 212 -2.13 -5.16 1.00
N ASP A 213 -0.93 -5.07 0.43
CA ASP A 213 0.20 -4.36 1.03
C ASP A 213 -0.07 -2.84 1.13
N GLY A 214 -0.90 -2.29 0.25
CA GLY A 214 -1.43 -0.93 0.41
C GLY A 214 -2.28 -0.76 1.67
N ALA A 215 -3.08 -1.77 2.04
CA ALA A 215 -3.82 -1.76 3.31
C ALA A 215 -2.88 -1.91 4.52
N CYS A 216 -1.80 -2.70 4.39
CA CYS A 216 -0.73 -2.73 5.38
C CYS A 216 -0.08 -1.36 5.59
N ALA A 217 0.22 -0.63 4.52
CA ALA A 217 0.76 0.71 4.57
C ALA A 217 -0.20 1.69 5.26
N VAL A 218 -1.49 1.65 4.92
CA VAL A 218 -2.53 2.46 5.60
C VAL A 218 -2.61 2.12 7.09
N ALA A 219 -2.55 0.83 7.45
CA ALA A 219 -2.53 0.40 8.85
C ALA A 219 -1.29 0.93 9.60
N ALA A 220 -0.12 0.93 8.97
CA ALA A 220 1.10 1.48 9.54
C ALA A 220 1.01 3.02 9.69
N HIS A 221 0.46 3.73 8.70
CA HIS A 221 0.19 5.17 8.82
C HIS A 221 -0.74 5.50 10.00
N ALA A 222 -1.72 4.64 10.30
CA ALA A 222 -2.65 4.83 11.41
C ALA A 222 -1.96 4.82 12.79
N VAL A 223 -0.81 4.15 12.92
CA VAL A 223 -0.03 4.09 14.17
C VAL A 223 1.27 4.91 14.13
N SER A 224 1.77 5.26 12.94
CA SER A 224 3.02 6.01 12.76
C SER A 224 2.90 7.46 13.25
N PRO A 225 3.81 7.98 14.09
CA PRO A 225 3.81 9.38 14.52
C PRO A 225 4.00 10.37 13.35
N LEU A 226 4.70 9.99 12.27
CA LEU A 226 4.96 10.88 11.14
C LEU A 226 3.70 11.23 10.34
N SER A 227 2.65 10.43 10.45
CA SER A 227 1.39 10.64 9.73
C SER A 227 0.32 11.34 10.56
N ASN A 228 0.70 11.91 11.71
CA ASN A 228 -0.26 12.53 12.62
C ASN A 228 -0.91 13.76 12.00
N GLY A 229 -2.23 13.81 12.06
CA GLY A 229 -3.02 14.91 11.49
C GLY A 229 -3.08 14.93 9.96
N LEU A 230 -2.43 14.01 9.24
CA LEU A 230 -2.45 14.01 7.78
C LEU A 230 -3.74 13.43 7.19
N PHE A 231 -4.53 12.69 7.97
CA PHE A 231 -5.79 12.08 7.54
C PHE A 231 -6.72 11.79 8.72
N GLN A 232 -8.00 11.58 8.45
CA GLN A 232 -9.06 11.50 9.46
C GLN A 232 -9.79 10.15 9.48
N GLN A 233 -9.65 9.33 8.45
CA GLN A 233 -10.35 8.05 8.30
C GLN A 233 -9.51 7.04 7.52
N ALA A 234 -9.78 5.75 7.70
CA ALA A 234 -9.06 4.70 6.95
C ALA A 234 -9.98 3.57 6.43
N ILE A 235 -9.65 3.03 5.26
CA ILE A 235 -10.26 1.83 4.69
C ILE A 235 -9.15 0.82 4.37
N LEU A 236 -9.18 -0.34 5.02
CA LEU A 236 -8.20 -1.41 4.91
C LEU A 236 -8.88 -2.62 4.27
N GLN A 237 -8.57 -2.88 3.00
CA GLN A 237 -9.09 -4.02 2.27
C GLN A 237 -8.02 -5.11 2.22
N SER A 238 -8.28 -6.27 2.82
CA SER A 238 -7.43 -7.46 2.66
C SER A 238 -5.98 -7.25 3.16
N GLY A 239 -5.77 -6.48 4.22
CA GLY A 239 -4.44 -6.26 4.80
C GLY A 239 -4.45 -5.67 6.21
N ALA A 240 -3.35 -5.89 6.93
CA ALA A 240 -3.15 -5.53 8.33
C ALA A 240 -1.67 -5.22 8.59
N VAL A 241 -1.36 -4.37 9.57
CA VAL A 241 0.03 -3.98 9.86
C VAL A 241 0.94 -5.18 10.12
N TYR A 242 0.45 -6.18 10.86
CA TYR A 242 1.19 -7.40 11.21
C TYR A 242 1.50 -8.31 10.03
N SER A 243 0.76 -8.19 8.92
CA SER A 243 1.00 -9.01 7.72
C SER A 243 2.25 -8.58 6.95
N CYS A 244 2.69 -7.35 7.17
CA CYS A 244 3.72 -6.69 6.38
C CYS A 244 4.79 -5.98 7.23
N TYR A 245 4.82 -6.25 8.54
CA TYR A 245 5.75 -5.63 9.49
C TYR A 245 6.71 -6.66 10.08
N GLN A 246 8.00 -6.32 10.15
CA GLN A 246 9.04 -7.17 10.74
C GLN A 246 9.75 -6.45 11.90
N GLN A 247 9.62 -7.01 13.11
CA GLN A 247 10.19 -6.46 14.35
C GLN A 247 11.69 -6.75 14.55
N SER A 248 12.24 -7.76 13.86
CA SER A 248 13.54 -8.38 14.19
C SER A 248 14.78 -7.55 13.83
N LEU A 249 14.64 -6.35 13.28
CA LEU A 249 15.79 -5.48 13.02
C LEU A 249 16.09 -4.59 14.23
N PRO A 250 17.34 -4.58 14.75
CA PRO A 250 17.73 -3.67 15.81
C PRO A 250 17.65 -2.21 15.30
N LEU A 251 17.26 -1.29 16.19
CA LEU A 251 17.25 0.14 15.88
C LEU A 251 18.66 0.60 15.47
N GLN A 252 18.73 1.50 14.49
CA GLN A 252 20.01 2.10 14.09
C GLN A 252 20.60 2.89 15.25
N SER A 253 21.91 2.72 15.51
CA SER A 253 22.62 3.37 16.62
C SER A 253 22.81 4.87 16.44
N THR A 254 22.61 5.39 15.23
CA THR A 254 22.69 6.82 14.90
C THR A 254 21.32 7.32 14.43
N PRO A 255 20.76 8.38 15.04
CA PRO A 255 19.59 9.06 14.50
C PRO A 255 19.93 9.60 13.10
N MET A 256 19.21 9.14 12.08
CA MET A 256 19.24 9.78 10.76
C MET A 256 18.32 11.02 10.79
N PRO A 257 18.60 12.06 9.99
CA PRO A 257 17.71 13.21 9.89
C PRO A 257 16.32 12.70 9.52
N SER A 258 15.33 12.91 10.38
CA SER A 258 13.94 12.56 10.09
C SER A 258 13.33 13.60 9.17
N LEU A 259 12.40 13.19 8.31
CA LEU A 259 11.39 14.11 7.76
C LEU A 259 10.72 14.83 8.93
N GLN A 260 11.17 16.06 9.22
CA GLN A 260 10.57 16.87 10.25
C GLN A 260 9.17 17.25 9.79
N TYR A 261 8.17 16.91 10.61
CA TYR A 261 6.82 17.43 10.47
C TYR A 261 6.91 18.97 10.47
N ASN A 262 6.68 19.59 9.31
CA ASN A 262 6.60 21.04 9.18
C ASN A 262 5.15 21.44 9.49
N PRO A 263 4.85 22.09 10.63
CA PRO A 263 3.48 22.37 11.10
C PRO A 263 2.73 23.45 10.28
N GLY A 264 3.07 23.62 8.99
CA GLY A 264 2.55 24.67 8.12
C GLY A 264 3.42 25.92 8.22
N MET A 265 4.26 26.16 7.21
CA MET A 265 4.83 27.49 7.03
C MET A 265 3.72 28.44 6.58
N GLN A 266 3.50 29.52 7.34
CA GLN A 266 2.92 30.72 6.76
C GLN A 266 3.88 31.23 5.69
N TYR A 267 3.40 31.26 4.46
CA TYR A 267 4.12 31.82 3.31
C TYR A 267 4.52 33.27 3.59
N GLN A 268 5.83 33.53 3.64
CA GLN A 268 6.38 34.86 3.44
C GLN A 268 7.14 34.85 2.10
N PRO A 269 6.77 35.71 1.12
CA PRO A 269 7.49 35.78 -0.13
C PRO A 269 8.94 36.22 0.11
N LEU A 270 9.90 35.45 -0.39
CA LEU A 270 11.31 35.81 -0.37
C LEU A 270 11.52 37.09 -1.17
N LYS A 271 11.90 38.17 -0.50
CA LYS A 271 12.49 39.34 -1.16
C LYS A 271 13.94 39.02 -1.55
N ASN A 272 14.23 39.27 -2.83
CA ASN A 272 15.54 39.29 -3.49
C ASN A 272 16.74 39.39 -2.54
N GLN A 273 17.61 38.37 -2.58
CA GLN A 273 19.01 38.55 -2.22
C GLN A 273 19.90 38.00 -3.34
N GLN A 274 20.47 38.94 -4.07
CA GLN A 274 21.66 38.75 -4.88
C GLN A 274 22.88 38.60 -3.95
N ASN A 275 23.86 37.80 -4.39
CA ASN A 275 25.24 37.70 -3.94
C ASN A 275 25.50 37.18 -2.52
N ASN A 276 26.11 35.98 -2.41
CA ASN A 276 27.51 35.87 -1.96
C ASN A 276 28.05 34.43 -2.02
N GLN A 277 29.37 34.36 -2.00
CA GLN A 277 30.24 33.37 -2.61
C GLN A 277 30.48 32.09 -1.78
N GLN A 278 31.01 31.10 -2.48
CA GLN A 278 31.56 29.83 -2.02
C GLN A 278 32.49 29.96 -0.80
N GLN A 279 32.35 29.06 0.18
CA GLN A 279 33.47 28.66 1.05
C GLN A 279 33.49 27.14 1.24
N TYR A 280 34.67 26.58 0.96
CA TYR A 280 35.04 25.18 1.16
C TYR A 280 35.23 24.88 2.65
N TYR A 281 34.71 23.75 3.12
CA TYR A 281 34.94 23.24 4.47
C TYR A 281 36.08 22.20 4.44
N GLN A 282 37.14 22.40 5.23
CA GLN A 282 38.19 21.40 5.48
C GLN A 282 37.89 20.65 6.78
N PRO A 283 38.14 19.33 6.87
CA PRO A 283 37.91 18.56 8.08
C PRO A 283 39.05 18.70 9.11
N PRO A 284 38.77 18.63 10.43
CA PRO A 284 39.80 18.70 11.47
C PRO A 284 40.51 17.34 11.71
N PRO A 285 41.72 17.33 12.29
CA PRO A 285 42.52 16.12 12.50
C PRO A 285 42.04 15.26 13.68
N PRO A 286 42.39 13.95 13.70
CA PRO A 286 41.83 13.00 14.66
C PRO A 286 42.49 13.09 16.04
N SER A 287 41.68 13.12 17.10
CA SER A 287 42.12 12.95 18.49
C SER A 287 42.15 11.47 18.89
N THR A 288 43.29 11.02 19.40
CA THR A 288 43.50 9.68 19.96
C THR A 288 42.94 9.57 21.38
N SER A 289 41.91 8.74 21.58
CA SER A 289 41.58 8.19 22.91
C SER A 289 41.20 6.72 22.76
N SER A 290 41.99 5.85 23.39
CA SER A 290 41.76 4.41 23.48
C SER A 290 40.54 4.09 24.36
N LEU A 291 39.51 3.49 23.78
CA LEU A 291 38.40 2.87 24.51
C LEU A 291 38.73 1.40 24.86
N PRO A 292 38.21 0.85 25.97
CA PRO A 292 38.41 -0.54 26.37
C PRO A 292 37.66 -1.51 25.43
N PRO A 293 38.08 -2.79 25.34
CA PRO A 293 37.52 -3.73 24.40
C PRO A 293 36.04 -4.02 24.72
N PRO A 294 35.17 -4.14 23.70
CA PRO A 294 33.76 -4.43 23.92
C PRO A 294 33.59 -5.87 24.43
N THR A 295 32.77 -6.02 25.46
CA THR A 295 32.24 -7.30 25.91
C THR A 295 31.37 -7.90 24.81
N THR A 296 31.74 -9.10 24.35
CA THR A 296 30.98 -9.89 23.38
C THR A 296 29.60 -10.27 23.92
N PRO A 297 28.49 -9.95 23.24
CA PRO A 297 27.19 -10.52 23.56
C PRO A 297 27.21 -12.03 23.26
N SER A 298 26.88 -12.84 24.26
CA SER A 298 26.76 -14.29 24.16
C SER A 298 25.44 -14.69 23.51
N THR A 299 25.37 -14.58 22.17
CA THR A 299 24.68 -15.45 21.19
C THR A 299 24.45 -14.66 19.89
N PRO A 300 25.01 -15.10 18.74
CA PRO A 300 24.84 -14.40 17.48
C PRO A 300 23.40 -14.57 16.95
N PRO A 301 22.74 -13.51 16.43
CA PRO A 301 21.50 -13.67 15.68
C PRO A 301 21.77 -14.55 14.45
N SER A 302 20.90 -15.54 14.22
CA SER A 302 21.02 -16.52 13.13
C SER A 302 21.10 -15.84 11.76
N VAL A 303 22.08 -16.25 10.96
CA VAL A 303 22.20 -15.89 9.54
C VAL A 303 20.95 -16.39 8.80
N ASN A 304 20.21 -15.49 8.15
CA ASN A 304 19.08 -15.86 7.30
C ASN A 304 19.47 -15.59 5.86
N ASP A 305 19.98 -16.61 5.15
CA ASP A 305 20.40 -16.54 3.74
C ASP A 305 19.25 -16.15 2.78
N GLU A 306 18.02 -16.05 3.30
CA GLU A 306 16.81 -15.66 2.57
C GLU A 306 16.50 -14.15 2.54
N ASP A 307 17.23 -13.30 3.30
CA ASP A 307 16.99 -11.83 3.29
C ASP A 307 17.43 -11.19 1.96
N PRO A 308 16.50 -10.58 1.18
CA PRO A 308 16.84 -9.99 -0.11
C PRO A 308 17.79 -8.79 -0.01
N SER A 309 17.78 -8.03 1.09
CA SER A 309 18.72 -6.92 1.28
C SER A 309 20.15 -7.44 1.44
N MET A 310 20.31 -8.52 2.21
CA MET A 310 21.62 -9.16 2.43
C MET A 310 22.14 -9.79 1.14
N GLN A 311 21.27 -10.43 0.35
CA GLN A 311 21.64 -10.99 -0.95
C GLN A 311 22.16 -9.92 -1.91
N ILE A 312 21.48 -8.78 -2.05
CA ILE A 312 21.94 -7.68 -2.90
C ILE A 312 23.32 -7.19 -2.41
N ALA A 313 23.49 -6.97 -1.10
CA ALA A 313 24.75 -6.48 -0.56
C ALA A 313 25.92 -7.47 -0.79
N MET A 314 25.68 -8.77 -0.62
CA MET A 314 26.68 -9.81 -0.81
C MET A 314 27.02 -10.02 -2.29
N GLN A 315 25.99 -10.20 -3.13
CA GLN A 315 26.16 -10.58 -4.54
C GLN A 315 26.57 -9.40 -5.42
N MET A 316 26.05 -8.20 -5.16
CA MET A 316 26.26 -7.04 -6.03
C MET A 316 27.30 -6.06 -5.49
N CYS A 317 27.49 -6.01 -4.16
CA CYS A 317 28.41 -5.07 -3.52
C CYS A 317 29.63 -5.72 -2.87
N ASN A 318 29.80 -7.04 -3.03
CA ASN A 318 30.93 -7.82 -2.51
C ASN A 318 31.19 -7.56 -1.01
N VAL A 319 30.12 -7.51 -0.22
CA VAL A 319 30.19 -7.35 1.24
C VAL A 319 30.00 -8.72 1.87
N THR A 320 30.88 -9.13 2.78
CA THR A 320 30.70 -10.41 3.50
C THR A 320 29.68 -10.27 4.63
N SER A 321 29.07 -11.37 5.05
CA SER A 321 28.18 -11.39 6.22
C SER A 321 28.90 -10.94 7.50
N ASP A 322 30.19 -11.26 7.65
CA ASP A 322 31.04 -10.75 8.75
C ASP A 322 31.22 -9.24 8.71
N GLN A 323 31.44 -8.66 7.52
CA GLN A 323 31.57 -7.22 7.35
C GLN A 323 30.27 -6.50 7.70
N LEU A 324 29.12 -6.99 7.22
CA LEU A 324 27.81 -6.45 7.59
C LEU A 324 27.59 -6.51 9.12
N ARG A 325 27.97 -7.63 9.75
CA ARG A 325 27.90 -7.81 11.21
C ARG A 325 28.81 -6.88 11.99
N ALA A 326 29.98 -6.55 11.46
CA ALA A 326 30.98 -5.69 12.09
C ALA A 326 30.73 -4.18 11.87
N GLY A 327 29.62 -3.79 11.23
CA GLY A 327 29.32 -2.39 10.93
C GLY A 327 30.16 -1.85 9.76
N TYR A 328 30.20 -2.59 8.65
CA TYR A 328 30.79 -2.15 7.37
C TYR A 328 30.42 -0.69 7.05
N SER A 329 31.36 0.09 6.50
CA SER A 329 31.16 1.53 6.39
C SER A 329 29.90 1.88 5.57
N ASN A 330 28.94 2.48 6.27
CA ASN A 330 27.64 2.96 5.77
C ASN A 330 27.73 3.64 4.39
N ALA A 331 28.78 4.44 4.18
CA ALA A 331 28.99 5.16 2.92
C ALA A 331 29.30 4.23 1.74
N ARG A 332 30.09 3.18 1.93
CA ARG A 332 30.57 2.33 0.83
C ARG A 332 29.46 1.44 0.26
N LEU A 333 28.59 0.90 1.12
CA LEU A 333 27.45 0.11 0.67
C LEU A 333 26.44 0.99 -0.08
N ARG A 334 26.06 2.15 0.47
CA ARG A 334 25.14 3.08 -0.21
C ARG A 334 25.69 3.56 -1.55
N THR A 335 26.97 3.93 -1.63
CA THR A 335 27.60 4.31 -2.91
C THR A 335 27.59 3.18 -3.92
N CYS A 336 27.83 1.93 -3.49
CA CYS A 336 27.70 0.78 -4.37
C CYS A 336 26.25 0.62 -4.88
N LEU A 337 25.26 0.64 -4.00
CA LEU A 337 23.85 0.53 -4.40
C LEU A 337 23.43 1.66 -5.36
N GLN A 338 23.95 2.87 -5.19
CA GLN A 338 23.71 3.99 -6.10
C GLN A 338 24.34 3.82 -7.49
N SER A 339 25.40 3.02 -7.63
CA SER A 339 26.04 2.77 -8.93
C SER A 339 25.44 1.61 -9.72
N LEU A 340 24.59 0.78 -9.09
CA LEU A 340 23.91 -0.33 -9.77
C LEU A 340 22.85 0.17 -10.77
N THR A 341 22.51 -0.65 -11.75
CA THR A 341 21.39 -0.40 -12.64
C THR A 341 20.06 -0.83 -12.00
N VAL A 342 18.96 -0.22 -12.44
CA VAL A 342 17.63 -0.39 -11.83
C VAL A 342 17.10 -1.82 -11.94
N ASP A 343 17.41 -2.48 -13.06
CA ASP A 343 16.98 -3.85 -13.36
C ASP A 343 17.46 -4.87 -12.32
N ILE A 344 18.62 -4.63 -11.70
CA ILE A 344 19.11 -5.44 -10.58
C ILE A 344 18.07 -5.45 -9.46
N PHE A 345 17.60 -4.28 -9.03
CA PHE A 345 16.63 -4.16 -7.93
C PHE A 345 15.28 -4.82 -8.24
N ILE A 346 14.92 -4.90 -9.52
CA ILE A 346 13.70 -5.57 -9.98
C ILE A 346 13.85 -7.10 -9.94
N GLN A 347 15.07 -7.64 -10.03
CA GLN A 347 15.29 -9.09 -9.97
C GLN A 347 15.18 -9.64 -8.54
N PHE A 348 15.54 -8.84 -7.53
CA PHE A 348 15.46 -9.23 -6.12
C PHE A 348 14.07 -8.95 -5.54
N GLN A 349 13.12 -9.85 -5.79
CA GLN A 349 11.73 -9.72 -5.32
C GLN A 349 11.53 -10.23 -3.87
N GLY A 350 12.49 -10.97 -3.31
CA GLY A 350 12.36 -11.68 -2.04
C GLY A 350 11.60 -13.01 -2.16
N TYR A 351 11.71 -13.87 -1.15
CA TYR A 351 11.01 -15.16 -1.07
C TYR A 351 9.66 -15.03 -0.34
N ARG A 352 8.73 -16.00 -0.46
CA ARG A 352 7.44 -15.96 0.30
C ARG A 352 7.65 -15.85 1.82
N THR A 353 8.78 -16.36 2.31
CA THR A 353 9.25 -16.34 3.69
C THR A 353 10.02 -15.07 4.06
N SER A 354 10.54 -14.33 3.07
CA SER A 354 11.42 -13.16 3.23
C SER A 354 11.18 -12.14 2.10
N LYS A 355 10.03 -11.46 2.14
CA LYS A 355 9.65 -10.38 1.21
C LYS A 355 10.19 -9.02 1.67
N TRP A 356 9.88 -7.95 0.95
CA TRP A 356 10.07 -6.60 1.45
C TRP A 356 9.01 -6.28 2.51
N PHE A 357 9.42 -5.66 3.62
CA PHE A 357 8.57 -5.39 4.78
C PHE A 357 8.75 -3.95 5.27
N ILE A 358 7.72 -3.46 5.95
CA ILE A 358 7.85 -2.32 6.86
C ILE A 358 8.65 -2.81 8.07
N VAL A 359 9.68 -2.08 8.46
CA VAL A 359 10.55 -2.46 9.58
C VAL A 359 10.50 -1.43 10.69
N ARG A 360 10.90 -1.83 11.89
CA ARG A 360 11.14 -0.87 12.96
C ARG A 360 12.34 0.01 12.60
N ASP A 361 12.17 1.32 12.64
CA ASP A 361 13.23 2.31 12.38
C ASP A 361 13.24 3.38 13.49
N ASN A 362 13.96 4.49 13.32
CA ASN A 362 13.98 5.60 14.28
C ASN A 362 13.01 6.74 13.90
N SER A 363 12.20 6.58 12.86
CA SER A 363 11.39 7.67 12.27
C SER A 363 9.94 7.23 12.04
N PHE A 364 9.65 6.47 10.99
CA PHE A 364 8.29 6.09 10.60
C PHE A 364 7.65 5.08 11.56
N MET A 365 8.40 4.07 12.01
CA MET A 365 7.96 3.02 12.94
C MET A 365 8.95 2.89 14.11
N PRO A 366 8.97 3.84 15.06
CA PRO A 366 9.93 3.84 16.18
C PRO A 366 9.73 2.72 17.20
N ASN A 367 8.55 2.08 17.19
CA ASN A 367 8.20 1.01 18.09
C ASN A 367 7.27 -0.01 17.39
N SER A 368 6.94 -1.11 18.07
CA SER A 368 5.96 -2.06 17.56
C SER A 368 4.58 -1.40 17.35
N PRO A 369 3.76 -1.90 16.42
CA PRO A 369 2.40 -1.41 16.22
C PRO A 369 1.60 -1.31 17.53
N ASP A 370 1.67 -2.32 18.40
CA ASP A 370 0.99 -2.33 19.70
C ASP A 370 1.47 -1.22 20.64
N ALA A 371 2.78 -0.99 20.71
CA ALA A 371 3.34 0.05 21.54
C ALA A 371 2.96 1.44 21.03
N LEU A 372 3.03 1.66 19.72
CA LEU A 372 2.61 2.93 19.11
C LEU A 372 1.12 3.18 19.31
N ALA A 373 0.30 2.13 19.17
CA ALA A 373 -1.13 2.22 19.38
C ALA A 373 -1.50 2.61 20.82
N LYS A 374 -0.70 2.19 21.81
CA LYS A 374 -0.84 2.58 23.21
C LYS A 374 -0.32 3.98 23.52
N ILE A 375 0.83 4.37 22.95
CA ILE A 375 1.47 5.66 23.22
C ILE A 375 0.69 6.82 22.62
N ASN A 376 0.16 6.65 21.41
CA ASN A 376 -0.59 7.69 20.70
C ASN A 376 -1.86 7.09 20.06
N PRO A 377 -2.90 6.79 20.85
CA PRO A 377 -4.12 6.16 20.34
C PRO A 377 -4.86 7.10 19.40
N ARG A 378 -4.81 6.79 18.09
CA ARG A 378 -5.58 7.51 17.07
C ARG A 378 -6.98 6.94 16.95
N ARG A 379 -7.97 7.75 17.31
CA ARG A 379 -9.41 7.40 17.25
C ARG A 379 -10.04 7.80 15.92
N ILE A 380 -9.46 7.36 14.82
CA ILE A 380 -10.04 7.61 13.49
C ILE A 380 -11.05 6.51 13.13
N PRO A 381 -12.18 6.82 12.49
CA PRO A 381 -13.09 5.81 11.98
C PRO A 381 -12.40 4.92 10.96
N MET A 382 -12.71 3.62 10.96
CA MET A 382 -12.14 2.65 10.02
C MET A 382 -13.17 1.69 9.42
N ILE A 383 -12.96 1.31 8.15
CA ILE A 383 -13.53 0.10 7.54
C ILE A 383 -12.40 -0.90 7.35
N ILE A 384 -12.59 -2.14 7.79
CA ILE A 384 -11.59 -3.22 7.70
C ILE A 384 -12.30 -4.49 7.21
N GLY A 385 -11.69 -5.27 6.32
CA GLY A 385 -12.30 -6.54 5.91
C GLY A 385 -11.48 -7.31 4.89
N THR A 386 -11.95 -8.50 4.54
CA THR A 386 -11.32 -9.41 3.57
C THR A 386 -12.32 -9.84 2.50
N VAL A 387 -11.84 -10.53 1.47
CA VAL A 387 -12.70 -11.39 0.66
C VAL A 387 -12.92 -12.75 1.34
N GLN A 388 -13.75 -13.61 0.73
CA GLN A 388 -14.03 -14.95 1.24
C GLN A 388 -12.82 -15.90 1.13
N ASP A 389 -12.21 -16.00 -0.05
CA ASP A 389 -11.13 -16.93 -0.38
C ASP A 389 -9.80 -16.16 -0.49
N GLU A 390 -9.44 -15.52 0.61
CA GLU A 390 -8.41 -14.50 0.76
C GLU A 390 -7.00 -14.93 0.30
N ASP A 391 -6.63 -16.20 0.50
CA ASP A 391 -5.34 -16.77 0.04
C ASP A 391 -5.55 -17.89 -1.00
N ALA A 392 -6.61 -17.80 -1.82
CA ALA A 392 -6.84 -18.73 -2.94
C ALA A 392 -5.68 -18.73 -3.96
N ASP A 393 -4.88 -17.67 -4.01
CA ASP A 393 -3.63 -17.63 -4.79
C ASP A 393 -2.67 -18.77 -4.42
N TYR A 394 -2.71 -19.24 -3.17
CA TYR A 394 -1.92 -20.40 -2.78
C TYR A 394 -2.22 -21.61 -3.65
N VAL A 395 -3.50 -21.93 -3.85
CA VAL A 395 -3.92 -23.09 -4.64
C VAL A 395 -3.96 -22.81 -6.13
N PHE A 396 -4.16 -21.56 -6.56
CA PHE A 396 -4.03 -21.18 -7.97
C PHE A 396 -2.63 -21.50 -8.48
N ARG A 397 -1.58 -21.24 -7.70
CA ARG A 397 -0.22 -21.58 -8.10
C ARG A 397 -0.04 -23.08 -8.30
N MET A 398 -0.55 -23.88 -7.36
CA MET A 398 -0.46 -25.35 -7.45
C MET A 398 -1.24 -25.94 -8.64
N LEU A 399 -2.32 -25.26 -9.04
CA LEU A 399 -3.07 -25.60 -10.26
C LEU A 399 -2.30 -25.18 -11.51
N ALA A 400 -1.71 -23.98 -11.51
CA ALA A 400 -1.00 -23.42 -12.65
C ALA A 400 0.30 -24.18 -12.98
N ASP A 401 1.03 -24.66 -11.97
CA ASP A 401 2.27 -25.43 -12.14
C ASP A 401 2.06 -26.96 -12.15
N GLY A 402 0.81 -27.43 -11.98
CA GLY A 402 0.45 -28.85 -11.93
C GLY A 402 0.91 -29.57 -10.66
N SER A 403 1.46 -28.88 -9.67
CA SER A 403 1.97 -29.49 -8.44
C SER A 403 0.88 -30.01 -7.50
N ALA A 404 -0.41 -29.71 -7.76
CA ALA A 404 -1.54 -30.30 -7.05
C ALA A 404 -1.91 -31.70 -7.55
N THR A 405 -1.55 -32.06 -8.79
CA THR A 405 -2.06 -33.27 -9.45
C THR A 405 -1.60 -34.55 -8.73
N GLY A 406 -2.55 -35.44 -8.44
CA GLY A 406 -2.28 -36.74 -7.81
C GLY A 406 -1.90 -36.69 -6.33
N LYS A 407 -1.92 -35.51 -5.69
CA LYS A 407 -1.63 -35.38 -4.25
C LYS A 407 -2.85 -35.65 -3.40
N THR A 408 -2.62 -36.32 -2.27
CA THR A 408 -3.62 -36.46 -1.20
C THR A 408 -3.79 -35.15 -0.44
N GLU A 409 -4.90 -35.01 0.30
CA GLU A 409 -5.13 -33.87 1.20
C GLU A 409 -3.94 -33.64 2.13
N GLN A 410 -3.39 -34.73 2.68
CA GLN A 410 -2.25 -34.67 3.57
C GLN A 410 -1.00 -34.10 2.91
N GLN A 411 -0.68 -34.53 1.70
CA GLN A 411 0.49 -34.03 0.98
C GLN A 411 0.36 -32.56 0.58
N LEU A 412 -0.87 -32.10 0.29
CA LEU A 412 -1.14 -30.68 0.03
C LEU A 412 -1.00 -29.85 1.31
N PHE A 413 -1.54 -30.35 2.42
CA PHE A 413 -1.39 -29.74 3.74
C PHE A 413 0.07 -29.66 4.17
N ASP A 414 0.85 -30.72 3.99
CA ASP A 414 2.27 -30.78 4.30
C ASP A 414 3.07 -29.68 3.59
N GLY A 415 2.81 -29.49 2.29
CA GLY A 415 3.45 -28.43 1.52
C GLY A 415 3.13 -27.04 2.08
N TRP A 416 1.84 -26.77 2.36
CA TRP A 416 1.41 -25.51 2.95
C TRP A 416 1.98 -25.29 4.35
N PHE A 417 1.99 -26.33 5.18
CA PHE A 417 2.44 -26.25 6.56
C PHE A 417 3.95 -25.97 6.66
N VAL A 418 4.75 -26.57 5.78
CA VAL A 418 6.19 -26.28 5.69
C VAL A 418 6.43 -24.80 5.37
N ASP A 419 5.71 -24.26 4.39
CA ASP A 419 5.80 -22.84 4.03
C ASP A 419 5.37 -21.93 5.20
N PHE A 420 4.28 -22.29 5.88
CA PHE A 420 3.79 -21.57 7.05
C PHE A 420 4.81 -21.62 8.20
N ALA A 421 5.41 -22.78 8.47
CA ALA A 421 6.41 -22.95 9.52
C ALA A 421 7.69 -22.17 9.27
N LYS A 422 8.19 -22.19 8.03
CA LYS A 422 9.37 -21.41 7.62
C LYS A 422 9.11 -19.91 7.73
N LYS A 423 7.98 -19.43 7.20
CA LYS A 423 7.59 -18.00 7.28
C LYS A 423 7.55 -17.50 8.73
N ASN A 424 7.09 -18.35 9.64
CA ASN A 424 6.94 -18.03 11.05
C ASN A 424 8.14 -18.45 11.92
N LYS A 425 9.23 -18.94 11.32
CA LYS A 425 10.48 -19.34 11.99
C LYS A 425 10.27 -20.33 13.15
N MET A 426 9.30 -21.24 13.01
CA MET A 426 8.95 -22.19 14.06
C MET A 426 10.03 -23.27 14.25
N ASN A 427 10.38 -23.55 15.51
CA ASN A 427 11.18 -24.74 15.86
C ASN A 427 10.34 -26.02 15.82
N SER A 428 10.97 -27.19 16.05
CA SER A 428 10.31 -28.50 15.94
C SER A 428 9.15 -28.68 16.90
N THR A 429 9.26 -28.13 18.11
CA THR A 429 8.25 -28.26 19.16
C THR A 429 7.05 -27.39 18.83
N GLU A 430 7.28 -26.11 18.50
CA GLU A 430 6.24 -25.17 18.08
C GLU A 430 5.51 -25.70 16.84
N ALA A 431 6.26 -26.14 15.82
CA ALA A 431 5.69 -26.69 14.60
C ALA A 431 4.83 -27.92 14.88
N GLY A 432 5.28 -28.85 15.74
CA GLY A 432 4.48 -30.02 16.13
C GLY A 432 3.16 -29.65 16.82
N GLN A 433 3.20 -28.68 17.75
CA GLN A 433 2.02 -28.19 18.45
C GLN A 433 1.04 -27.51 17.49
N VAL A 434 1.53 -26.54 16.71
CA VAL A 434 0.73 -25.77 15.75
C VAL A 434 0.12 -26.67 14.68
N ARG A 435 0.88 -27.66 14.20
CA ARG A 435 0.38 -28.65 13.25
C ARG A 435 -0.82 -29.42 13.81
N ASN A 436 -0.69 -29.98 15.01
CA ASN A 436 -1.76 -30.73 15.66
C ASN A 436 -3.02 -29.87 15.84
N ILE A 437 -2.86 -28.60 16.23
CA ILE A 437 -3.97 -27.66 16.36
C ILE A 437 -4.70 -27.49 15.03
N ILE A 438 -3.97 -27.27 13.94
CA ILE A 438 -4.57 -27.05 12.61
C ILE A 438 -5.22 -28.35 12.10
N GLU A 439 -4.53 -29.48 12.16
CA GLU A 439 -5.06 -30.77 11.68
C GLU A 439 -6.38 -31.12 12.39
N ASN A 440 -6.45 -30.95 13.71
CA ASN A 440 -7.64 -31.24 14.51
C ASN A 440 -8.81 -30.29 14.20
N ASN A 441 -8.54 -29.00 13.98
CA ASN A 441 -9.60 -28.01 13.75
C ASN A 441 -10.10 -27.97 12.29
N TYR A 442 -9.34 -28.52 11.34
CA TYR A 442 -9.71 -28.58 9.91
C TYR A 442 -10.02 -29.99 9.40
N GLY A 443 -9.93 -31.01 10.26
CA GLY A 443 -10.29 -32.39 9.91
C GLY A 443 -9.28 -33.08 9.00
N ILE A 444 -8.01 -32.66 9.04
CA ILE A 444 -6.94 -33.24 8.22
C ILE A 444 -6.47 -34.56 8.86
N SER A 445 -6.41 -35.64 8.08
CA SER A 445 -6.11 -36.98 8.57
C SER A 445 -4.67 -37.14 9.05
N GLN A 446 -4.45 -37.38 10.35
CA GLN A 446 -3.10 -37.50 10.93
C GLN A 446 -2.32 -38.72 10.39
N PRO A 447 -1.09 -38.55 9.85
CA PRO A 447 -0.20 -39.66 9.55
C PRO A 447 0.46 -40.18 10.84
N GLN A 448 0.73 -41.48 10.92
CA GLN A 448 1.35 -42.12 12.09
C GLN A 448 2.82 -41.71 12.37
N GLN A 449 3.41 -40.74 11.66
CA GLN A 449 4.85 -40.38 11.77
C GLN A 449 5.11 -38.86 11.73
N ASN A 450 4.70 -38.13 12.76
CA ASN A 450 4.81 -36.66 12.85
C ASN A 450 6.24 -36.10 13.09
N GLN A 451 7.21 -36.90 13.54
CA GLN A 451 8.56 -36.40 13.87
C GLN A 451 9.63 -36.59 12.79
N GLN A 452 9.50 -37.61 11.91
CA GLN A 452 10.52 -37.90 10.89
C GLN A 452 10.46 -36.96 9.68
N PHE A 453 9.25 -36.53 9.26
CA PHE A 453 9.08 -35.59 8.14
C PHE A 453 9.70 -34.21 8.42
N TYR A 454 9.64 -33.74 9.68
CA TYR A 454 10.20 -32.45 10.10
C TYR A 454 11.74 -32.45 10.07
N ASN A 455 12.37 -33.50 10.62
CA ASN A 455 13.83 -33.63 10.65
C ASN A 455 14.45 -33.76 9.26
N GLN A 456 13.71 -34.31 8.28
CA GLN A 456 14.19 -34.45 6.90
C GLN A 456 13.99 -33.20 6.04
N ASN A 457 12.92 -32.42 6.24
CA ASN A 457 12.53 -31.34 5.31
C ASN A 457 12.70 -29.91 5.85
N ILE A 458 12.84 -29.73 7.17
CA ILE A 458 13.01 -28.41 7.81
C ILE A 458 14.39 -28.27 8.48
N GLY A 459 14.99 -29.38 8.94
CA GLY A 459 16.31 -29.39 9.59
C GLY A 459 17.55 -29.44 8.68
N GLN A 460 17.39 -29.62 7.36
CA GLN A 460 18.50 -29.62 6.40
C GLN A 460 18.40 -28.45 5.42
N ASN A 461 19.42 -27.58 5.45
CA ASN A 461 19.61 -26.51 4.48
C ASN A 461 20.14 -27.10 3.15
N ASN A 462 19.51 -26.76 2.01
CA ASN A 462 20.14 -26.30 0.75
C ASN A 462 19.45 -26.67 -0.58
N ASN A 463 18.44 -27.54 -0.65
CA ASN A 463 17.87 -27.95 -1.97
C ASN A 463 16.37 -27.72 -2.18
N TYR A 464 15.62 -27.18 -1.20
CA TYR A 464 14.28 -26.67 -1.51
C TYR A 464 14.43 -25.29 -2.12
N GLN A 465 14.35 -25.21 -3.44
CA GLN A 465 14.17 -23.95 -4.17
C GLN A 465 12.65 -23.68 -4.19
N PRO A 466 12.10 -22.76 -3.37
CA PRO A 466 10.77 -22.25 -3.64
C PRO A 466 10.83 -21.67 -5.06
N ASN A 467 9.95 -22.12 -5.95
CA ASN A 467 9.98 -21.73 -7.36
C ASN A 467 10.11 -20.20 -7.49
N GLN A 468 11.27 -19.73 -7.97
CA GLN A 468 11.70 -18.32 -7.89
C GLN A 468 10.86 -17.38 -8.77
N ASN A 469 10.04 -17.92 -9.65
CA ASN A 469 9.19 -17.16 -10.56
C ASN A 469 7.80 -16.93 -9.96
N TYR A 470 7.77 -16.07 -8.95
CA TYR A 470 6.55 -15.63 -8.30
C TYR A 470 5.76 -14.67 -9.22
N GLN A 471 4.66 -15.14 -9.78
CA GLN A 471 3.56 -14.29 -10.23
C GLN A 471 2.29 -14.73 -9.50
N ILE A 472 1.65 -13.81 -8.75
CA ILE A 472 0.30 -14.03 -8.21
C ILE A 472 -0.63 -14.18 -9.41
N VAL A 473 -1.28 -15.33 -9.52
CA VAL A 473 -2.15 -15.65 -10.65
C VAL A 473 -3.54 -15.14 -10.28
N GLY A 474 -3.97 -14.02 -10.88
CA GLY A 474 -5.31 -13.45 -10.65
C GLY A 474 -5.35 -11.98 -10.29
N GLN A 475 -4.38 -11.47 -9.52
CA GLN A 475 -4.30 -10.03 -9.20
C GLN A 475 -3.42 -9.27 -10.18
N SER A 476 -2.48 -9.98 -10.83
CA SER A 476 -1.51 -9.42 -11.77
C SER A 476 -2.10 -8.92 -13.09
N ASN A 477 -3.37 -9.18 -13.39
CA ASN A 477 -3.94 -8.87 -14.70
C ASN A 477 -4.93 -7.70 -14.77
N ALA A 478 -5.21 -7.02 -13.64
CA ALA A 478 -5.69 -5.63 -13.75
C ALA A 478 -4.61 -4.70 -14.34
N ASN A 479 -3.34 -5.13 -14.29
CA ASN A 479 -2.17 -4.40 -14.79
C ASN A 479 -1.82 -4.68 -16.27
N SER A 480 -2.59 -5.50 -17.00
CA SER A 480 -2.07 -6.14 -18.23
C SER A 480 -2.64 -5.67 -19.57
N TYR A 481 -3.56 -4.70 -19.64
CA TYR A 481 -4.11 -4.28 -20.96
C TYR A 481 -4.35 -2.77 -21.03
N GLY A 482 -3.27 -1.99 -21.09
CA GLY A 482 -3.38 -0.65 -21.69
C GLY A 482 -3.54 -0.81 -23.20
N PRO A 483 -4.53 -0.17 -23.86
CA PRO A 483 -4.47 0.02 -25.30
C PRO A 483 -3.18 0.80 -25.60
N ASN A 484 -2.40 0.36 -26.58
CA ASN A 484 -1.34 1.19 -27.16
C ASN A 484 -2.02 2.41 -27.82
N TYR A 485 -2.14 3.51 -27.09
CA TYR A 485 -2.54 4.79 -27.68
C TYR A 485 -1.30 5.47 -28.26
N ASN A 486 -1.28 5.63 -29.58
CA ASN A 486 -0.27 6.42 -30.25
C ASN A 486 -0.61 7.91 -30.05
N TYR A 487 0.26 8.65 -29.37
CA TYR A 487 0.11 10.10 -29.15
C TYR A 487 0.52 10.88 -30.41
N ASN A 488 -0.21 10.70 -31.50
CA ASN A 488 -0.07 11.53 -32.70
C ASN A 488 -1.38 12.28 -32.95
N ASN A 489 -1.32 13.60 -32.80
CA ASN A 489 -2.35 14.60 -33.13
C ASN A 489 -3.73 14.41 -32.47
N ASN A 490 -3.85 14.87 -31.22
CA ASN A 490 -5.06 15.42 -30.59
C ASN A 490 -6.38 14.62 -30.57
N GLN A 491 -6.40 13.34 -30.96
CA GLN A 491 -7.54 12.45 -30.75
C GLN A 491 -7.11 11.14 -30.09
N MET A 492 -7.83 10.75 -29.03
CA MET A 492 -7.81 9.38 -28.52
C MET A 492 -8.56 8.52 -29.54
N VAL A 493 -7.83 7.85 -30.42
CA VAL A 493 -8.42 6.85 -31.31
C VAL A 493 -7.99 5.47 -30.80
N PRO A 494 -8.94 4.54 -30.52
CA PRO A 494 -8.58 3.18 -30.19
C PRO A 494 -7.86 2.56 -31.39
N GLN A 495 -6.57 2.22 -31.25
CA GLN A 495 -5.98 1.27 -32.18
C GLN A 495 -6.54 -0.11 -31.85
N GLN A 496 -7.38 -0.65 -32.74
CA GLN A 496 -7.60 -2.10 -32.80
C GLN A 496 -6.26 -2.75 -33.14
N SER A 497 -5.50 -3.17 -32.12
CA SER A 497 -4.34 -4.02 -32.33
C SER A 497 -4.76 -5.49 -32.47
N PRO A 498 -4.13 -6.26 -33.36
CA PRO A 498 -4.51 -7.62 -33.64
C PRO A 498 -4.15 -8.53 -32.46
N ASN A 499 -5.12 -9.29 -31.96
CA ASN A 499 -4.99 -10.55 -31.22
C ASN A 499 -3.64 -10.84 -30.55
N PHE A 500 -3.40 -10.27 -29.36
CA PHE A 500 -2.45 -10.83 -28.41
C PHE A 500 -3.20 -11.30 -27.17
N GLN A 501 -3.92 -12.42 -27.33
CA GLN A 501 -4.35 -13.23 -26.19
C GLN A 501 -3.10 -13.88 -25.60
N GLN A 502 -2.65 -13.45 -24.42
CA GLN A 502 -1.96 -14.40 -23.54
C GLN A 502 -3.05 -15.34 -23.00
N THR A 503 -3.44 -16.27 -23.85
CA THR A 503 -4.16 -17.46 -23.46
C THR A 503 -3.23 -18.19 -22.50
N TYR A 504 -3.58 -18.31 -21.22
CA TYR A 504 -3.05 -19.43 -20.43
C TYR A 504 -3.24 -20.66 -21.32
N SER A 505 -2.15 -21.30 -21.75
CA SER A 505 -2.25 -22.41 -22.69
C SER A 505 -3.08 -23.50 -22.02
N ASN A 506 -4.37 -23.55 -22.37
CA ASN A 506 -5.37 -24.51 -21.90
C ASN A 506 -5.00 -25.96 -22.24
N THR A 507 -3.87 -26.19 -22.89
CA THR A 507 -3.45 -27.46 -23.45
C THR A 507 -2.88 -28.43 -22.41
N GLN A 508 -2.50 -28.01 -21.21
CA GLN A 508 -2.10 -28.96 -20.15
C GLN A 508 -3.19 -29.27 -19.12
N TYR A 509 -4.21 -28.42 -18.95
CA TYR A 509 -5.26 -28.64 -17.95
C TYR A 509 -6.61 -29.10 -18.54
N SER A 510 -6.75 -29.18 -19.87
CA SER A 510 -7.88 -29.90 -20.48
C SER A 510 -7.86 -31.40 -20.18
N GLN A 511 -6.72 -31.94 -19.71
CA GLN A 511 -6.64 -33.34 -19.27
C GLN A 511 -7.13 -33.55 -17.83
N ALA A 512 -7.14 -32.53 -16.96
CA ALA A 512 -7.63 -32.69 -15.57
C ALA A 512 -9.17 -32.67 -15.46
N ASN A 513 -9.87 -32.12 -16.45
CA ASN A 513 -11.33 -32.24 -16.59
C ASN A 513 -11.75 -33.30 -17.63
N GLY A 514 -10.79 -34.01 -18.23
CA GLY A 514 -11.02 -35.03 -19.26
C GLY A 514 -10.55 -36.44 -18.87
N GLY A 515 -9.96 -36.60 -17.68
CA GLY A 515 -9.68 -37.90 -17.08
C GLY A 515 -10.97 -38.46 -16.49
N ASN A 516 -11.41 -39.61 -17.00
CA ASN A 516 -12.54 -40.37 -16.48
C ASN A 516 -12.13 -41.14 -15.20
N ASP A 517 -11.38 -40.49 -14.31
CA ASP A 517 -10.92 -41.00 -13.04
C ASP A 517 -11.44 -40.09 -11.92
N GLY A 518 -12.17 -40.64 -10.95
CA GLY A 518 -12.81 -39.89 -9.86
C GLY A 518 -11.88 -39.04 -8.97
N ASN A 519 -10.59 -38.94 -9.29
CA ASN A 519 -9.57 -38.20 -8.57
C ASN A 519 -9.65 -36.67 -8.79
N GLY A 520 -10.06 -36.18 -9.96
CA GLY A 520 -10.06 -34.73 -10.26
C GLY A 520 -11.00 -33.92 -9.37
N GLN A 521 -12.19 -34.44 -9.07
CA GLN A 521 -13.14 -33.81 -8.14
C GLN A 521 -12.63 -33.84 -6.69
N GLN A 522 -11.98 -34.94 -6.29
CA GLN A 522 -11.44 -35.13 -4.96
C GLN A 522 -10.25 -34.19 -4.69
N THR A 523 -9.34 -34.03 -5.65
CA THR A 523 -8.24 -33.03 -5.55
C THR A 523 -8.79 -31.61 -5.39
N MET A 524 -9.84 -31.23 -6.12
CA MET A 524 -10.45 -29.91 -5.98
C MET A 524 -11.08 -29.67 -4.60
N GLN A 525 -11.70 -30.68 -3.99
CA GLN A 525 -12.20 -30.58 -2.62
C GLN A 525 -11.05 -30.34 -1.63
N TYR A 526 -9.94 -31.05 -1.78
CA TYR A 526 -8.75 -30.84 -0.94
C TYR A 526 -8.18 -29.43 -1.11
N LEU A 527 -8.10 -28.93 -2.34
CA LEU A 527 -7.64 -27.56 -2.58
C LEU A 527 -8.56 -26.50 -1.95
N GLN A 528 -9.87 -26.73 -1.88
CA GLN A 528 -10.77 -25.82 -1.14
C GLN A 528 -10.44 -25.79 0.36
N VAL A 529 -10.16 -26.94 0.97
CA VAL A 529 -9.76 -27.03 2.38
C VAL A 529 -8.43 -26.31 2.60
N ILE A 530 -7.41 -26.55 1.76
CA ILE A 530 -6.12 -25.87 1.87
C ILE A 530 -6.25 -24.36 1.64
N SER A 531 -7.06 -23.93 0.66
CA SER A 531 -7.37 -22.52 0.43
C SER A 531 -8.02 -21.87 1.65
N LYS A 532 -8.93 -22.58 2.33
CA LYS A 532 -9.58 -22.09 3.56
C LYS A 532 -8.57 -21.95 4.71
N ILE A 533 -7.72 -22.95 4.93
CA ILE A 533 -6.66 -22.90 5.95
C ILE A 533 -5.72 -21.72 5.67
N ALA A 534 -5.28 -21.56 4.42
CA ALA A 534 -4.39 -20.49 4.00
C ALA A 534 -5.04 -19.10 4.17
N SER A 535 -6.32 -18.96 3.83
CA SER A 535 -7.10 -17.72 3.97
C SER A 535 -7.27 -17.34 5.44
N ASP A 536 -7.57 -18.31 6.30
CA ASP A 536 -7.70 -18.08 7.75
C ASP A 536 -6.36 -17.66 8.36
N ALA A 537 -5.27 -18.31 7.98
CA ALA A 537 -3.93 -18.00 8.45
C ALA A 537 -3.42 -16.63 7.95
N ASN A 538 -3.41 -16.38 6.65
CA ASN A 538 -2.68 -15.24 6.08
C ASN A 538 -3.56 -14.00 5.83
N GLY A 539 -4.86 -14.10 6.09
CA GLY A 539 -5.83 -13.06 5.77
C GLY A 539 -6.76 -12.74 6.92
N LEU A 540 -7.72 -13.63 7.18
CA LEU A 540 -8.80 -13.37 8.12
C LEU A 540 -8.29 -13.16 9.56
N SER A 541 -7.37 -14.00 10.04
CA SER A 541 -6.81 -13.85 11.39
C SER A 541 -5.97 -12.58 11.54
N GLN A 542 -5.31 -12.13 10.46
CA GLN A 542 -4.54 -10.89 10.45
C GLN A 542 -5.44 -9.65 10.48
N SER A 543 -6.54 -9.66 9.70
CA SER A 543 -7.56 -8.61 9.78
C SER A 543 -8.23 -8.56 11.16
N VAL A 544 -8.44 -9.71 11.82
CA VAL A 544 -8.91 -9.76 13.22
C VAL A 544 -7.92 -9.07 14.16
N SER A 545 -6.62 -9.39 14.05
CA SER A 545 -5.58 -8.72 14.86
C SER A 545 -5.58 -7.21 14.64
N GLN A 546 -5.78 -6.76 13.40
CA GLN A 546 -5.91 -5.32 13.10
C GLN A 546 -7.16 -4.70 13.73
N VAL A 547 -8.31 -5.37 13.65
CA VAL A 547 -9.57 -4.92 14.30
C VAL A 547 -9.34 -4.77 15.80
N ASN A 548 -8.71 -5.76 16.45
CA ASN A 548 -8.42 -5.72 17.87
C ASN A 548 -7.50 -4.55 18.24
N LEU A 549 -6.44 -4.33 17.46
CA LEU A 549 -5.50 -3.22 17.66
C LEU A 549 -6.23 -1.87 17.65
N VAL A 550 -7.09 -1.62 16.67
CA VAL A 550 -7.73 -0.30 16.51
C VAL A 550 -8.93 -0.11 17.45
N GLN A 551 -9.64 -1.19 17.79
CA GLN A 551 -10.70 -1.14 18.81
C GLN A 551 -10.11 -0.83 20.19
N GLN A 552 -8.92 -1.34 20.53
CA GLN A 552 -8.23 -0.99 21.77
C GLN A 552 -7.89 0.51 21.86
N GLN A 553 -7.67 1.18 20.73
CA GLN A 553 -7.46 2.64 20.68
C GLN A 553 -8.75 3.44 20.88
N GLY A 554 -9.92 2.79 20.74
CA GLY A 554 -11.25 3.41 20.76
C GLY A 554 -11.72 3.87 19.39
N SER A 555 -11.20 3.30 18.30
CA SER A 555 -11.62 3.64 16.93
C SER A 555 -12.97 3.01 16.58
N ASN A 556 -13.86 3.83 16.00
CA ASN A 556 -15.12 3.35 15.43
C ASN A 556 -14.83 2.47 14.22
N THR A 557 -14.91 1.16 14.42
CA THR A 557 -14.47 0.18 13.43
C THR A 557 -15.66 -0.50 12.79
N ARG A 558 -15.64 -0.64 11.47
CA ARG A 558 -16.62 -1.40 10.69
C ARG A 558 -15.94 -2.56 10.03
N ILE A 559 -16.54 -3.74 10.12
CA ILE A 559 -15.98 -4.96 9.53
C ILE A 559 -16.77 -5.36 8.29
N PHE A 560 -16.13 -5.80 7.22
CA PHE A 560 -16.80 -6.46 6.10
C PHE A 560 -16.17 -7.80 5.73
N GLN A 561 -16.97 -8.62 5.06
CA GLN A 561 -16.48 -9.73 4.25
C GLN A 561 -17.10 -9.61 2.86
N PHE A 562 -16.29 -9.66 1.81
CA PHE A 562 -16.78 -9.63 0.44
C PHE A 562 -16.97 -11.05 -0.09
N THR A 563 -18.20 -11.39 -0.48
CA THR A 563 -18.60 -12.76 -0.87
C THR A 563 -19.33 -12.82 -2.22
N HIS A 564 -19.33 -11.72 -2.98
CA HIS A 564 -19.94 -11.71 -4.30
C HIS A 564 -19.13 -12.54 -5.30
N VAL A 565 -19.76 -13.59 -5.83
CA VAL A 565 -19.17 -14.43 -6.87
C VAL A 565 -19.42 -13.80 -8.24
N SER A 566 -18.34 -13.58 -8.98
CA SER A 566 -18.37 -13.00 -10.32
C SER A 566 -17.42 -13.71 -11.28
N ASP A 567 -17.73 -13.61 -12.57
CA ASP A 567 -16.86 -14.01 -13.67
C ASP A 567 -15.86 -12.89 -14.06
N LEU A 568 -16.03 -11.68 -13.51
CA LEU A 568 -15.07 -10.59 -13.65
C LEU A 568 -13.69 -11.00 -13.11
N GLY A 569 -12.68 -10.91 -13.98
CA GLY A 569 -11.30 -11.30 -13.70
C GLY A 569 -11.07 -12.82 -13.60
N ARG A 570 -12.07 -13.66 -13.89
CA ARG A 570 -11.93 -15.11 -13.84
C ARG A 570 -10.97 -15.66 -14.90
N SER A 571 -10.86 -14.99 -16.04
CA SER A 571 -9.87 -15.30 -17.08
C SER A 571 -8.42 -15.12 -16.63
N ASN A 572 -8.19 -14.45 -15.49
CA ASN A 572 -6.87 -14.17 -14.95
C ASN A 572 -6.38 -15.23 -13.97
N VAL A 573 -7.24 -16.15 -13.55
CA VAL A 573 -6.93 -17.23 -12.60
C VAL A 573 -7.04 -18.60 -13.29
N PRO A 574 -6.42 -19.66 -12.74
CA PRO A 574 -6.56 -21.00 -13.28
C PRO A 574 -8.01 -21.48 -13.24
N ASN A 575 -8.33 -22.44 -14.10
CA ASN A 575 -9.65 -23.06 -14.13
C ASN A 575 -9.87 -23.90 -12.86
N THR A 576 -10.80 -23.46 -12.02
CA THR A 576 -11.21 -24.14 -10.77
C THR A 576 -12.49 -24.96 -10.91
N GLY A 577 -12.93 -25.23 -12.14
CA GLY A 577 -14.14 -26.00 -12.42
C GLY A 577 -15.39 -25.29 -11.91
N THR A 578 -16.18 -25.99 -11.09
CA THR A 578 -17.43 -25.44 -10.49
C THR A 578 -17.17 -24.54 -9.29
N TRP A 579 -16.00 -24.64 -8.66
CA TRP A 579 -15.62 -23.75 -7.56
C TRP A 579 -15.27 -22.38 -8.13
N LYS A 580 -15.97 -21.34 -7.67
CA LYS A 580 -15.71 -19.95 -8.07
C LYS A 580 -15.21 -19.14 -6.87
N PRO A 581 -13.93 -19.28 -6.48
CA PRO A 581 -13.40 -18.56 -5.33
C PRO A 581 -13.51 -17.05 -5.50
N VAL A 582 -13.81 -16.36 -4.41
CA VAL A 582 -13.77 -14.89 -4.29
C VAL A 582 -12.40 -14.52 -3.73
N PHE A 583 -11.45 -14.26 -4.63
CA PHE A 583 -10.04 -14.15 -4.30
C PHE A 583 -9.62 -12.71 -3.99
N ARG A 584 -8.51 -12.55 -3.25
CA ARG A 584 -7.99 -11.24 -2.83
C ARG A 584 -7.87 -10.28 -4.02
N GLY A 585 -8.29 -9.04 -3.81
CA GLY A 585 -8.28 -7.98 -4.82
C GLY A 585 -9.47 -8.00 -5.79
N GLN A 586 -10.30 -9.05 -5.81
CA GLN A 586 -11.49 -9.10 -6.65
C GLN A 586 -12.53 -8.04 -6.24
N ASP A 587 -12.56 -7.64 -4.97
CA ASP A 587 -13.39 -6.55 -4.45
C ASP A 587 -13.04 -5.19 -5.09
N GLN A 588 -11.77 -4.94 -5.44
CA GLN A 588 -11.37 -3.72 -6.13
C GLN A 588 -11.95 -3.59 -7.54
N TYR A 589 -12.30 -4.71 -8.20
CA TYR A 589 -12.94 -4.67 -9.51
C TYR A 589 -14.26 -3.92 -9.45
N PHE A 590 -14.97 -3.97 -8.32
CA PHE A 590 -16.25 -3.31 -8.13
C PHE A 590 -16.12 -1.86 -7.67
N LEU A 591 -14.96 -1.48 -7.11
CA LEU A 591 -14.70 -0.11 -6.71
C LEU A 591 -14.22 0.73 -7.90
N PHE A 592 -13.21 0.26 -8.62
CA PHE A 592 -12.54 1.00 -9.70
C PHE A 592 -13.03 0.65 -11.10
N MET A 593 -13.80 -0.42 -11.25
CA MET A 593 -14.41 -0.84 -12.51
C MET A 593 -13.46 -0.81 -13.71
N SER A 594 -12.27 -1.40 -13.54
CA SER A 594 -11.21 -1.39 -14.55
C SER A 594 -11.71 -1.81 -15.92
N GLU A 595 -11.39 -1.03 -16.95
CA GLU A 595 -11.76 -1.27 -18.34
C GLU A 595 -11.30 -2.64 -18.82
N THR A 596 -10.10 -3.08 -18.44
CA THR A 596 -9.57 -4.38 -18.86
C THR A 596 -10.38 -5.55 -18.34
N ILE A 597 -10.96 -5.41 -17.15
CA ILE A 597 -11.73 -6.45 -16.47
C ILE A 597 -13.20 -6.40 -16.88
N TRP A 598 -13.79 -5.21 -16.94
CA TRP A 598 -15.23 -5.05 -17.16
C TRP A 598 -15.64 -5.15 -18.62
N THR A 599 -14.79 -4.76 -19.56
CA THR A 599 -15.12 -4.88 -20.99
C THR A 599 -15.00 -6.32 -21.50
N THR A 600 -14.08 -7.10 -20.93
CA THR A 600 -13.81 -8.49 -21.35
C THR A 600 -14.55 -9.53 -20.50
N GLY A 601 -15.00 -9.14 -19.30
CA GLY A 601 -15.55 -10.07 -18.31
C GLY A 601 -17.06 -10.30 -18.35
N ASN A 602 -17.78 -9.76 -19.35
CA ASN A 602 -19.23 -9.90 -19.50
C ASN A 602 -20.04 -9.63 -18.21
N PRO A 603 -19.97 -8.41 -17.65
CA PRO A 603 -20.59 -8.08 -16.36
C PRO A 603 -22.10 -8.28 -16.37
N THR A 604 -22.62 -8.83 -15.28
CA THR A 604 -24.05 -9.04 -15.05
C THR A 604 -24.70 -7.84 -14.35
N ALA A 605 -26.03 -7.78 -14.35
CA ALA A 605 -26.76 -6.78 -13.55
C ALA A 605 -26.45 -6.88 -12.04
N ALA A 606 -26.08 -8.05 -11.54
CA ALA A 606 -25.64 -8.22 -10.15
C ALA A 606 -24.29 -7.54 -9.91
N ASP A 607 -23.35 -7.64 -10.85
CA ASP A 607 -22.04 -6.99 -10.75
C ASP A 607 -22.18 -5.46 -10.68
N PHE A 608 -23.04 -4.87 -11.52
CA PHE A 608 -23.31 -3.43 -11.46
C PHE A 608 -23.91 -2.99 -10.13
N ARG A 609 -24.88 -3.75 -9.58
CA ARG A 609 -25.43 -3.46 -8.25
C ARG A 609 -24.35 -3.49 -7.17
N VAL A 610 -23.42 -4.45 -7.25
CA VAL A 610 -22.30 -4.57 -6.31
C VAL A 610 -21.32 -3.40 -6.44
N ALA A 611 -21.02 -2.96 -7.66
CA ALA A 611 -20.17 -1.80 -7.89
C ALA A 611 -20.77 -0.51 -7.34
N ASP A 612 -22.06 -0.27 -7.64
CA ASP A 612 -22.75 0.96 -7.21
C ASP A 612 -22.89 1.04 -5.69
N GLN A 613 -23.19 -0.08 -5.03
CA GLN A 613 -23.30 -0.10 -3.58
C GLN A 613 -21.95 0.10 -2.88
N MET A 614 -20.85 -0.41 -3.46
CA MET A 614 -19.50 -0.22 -2.91
C MET A 614 -19.08 1.24 -3.09
N GLY A 615 -19.23 1.79 -4.29
CA GLY A 615 -18.96 3.21 -4.55
C GLY A 615 -19.77 4.13 -3.61
N SER A 616 -21.05 3.83 -3.38
CA SER A 616 -21.88 4.58 -2.43
C SER A 616 -21.36 4.48 -0.99
N ARG A 617 -21.08 3.28 -0.47
CA ARG A 617 -20.65 3.09 0.92
C ARG A 617 -19.28 3.69 1.20
N TRP A 618 -18.32 3.50 0.29
CA TRP A 618 -16.97 4.05 0.43
C TRP A 618 -17.00 5.57 0.43
N THR A 619 -17.78 6.19 -0.47
CA THR A 619 -17.87 7.65 -0.54
C THR A 619 -18.70 8.25 0.59
N GLN A 620 -19.75 7.58 1.07
CA GLN A 620 -20.46 7.98 2.30
C GLN A 620 -19.53 7.95 3.52
N PHE A 621 -18.74 6.88 3.67
CA PHE A 621 -17.77 6.77 4.73
C PHE A 621 -16.73 7.89 4.64
N ALA A 622 -16.18 8.15 3.44
CA ALA A 622 -15.22 9.24 3.24
C ALA A 622 -15.77 10.61 3.66
N LYS A 623 -17.04 10.89 3.34
CA LYS A 623 -17.70 12.15 3.67
C LYS A 623 -17.98 12.34 5.15
N ASN A 624 -18.40 11.27 5.83
CA ASN A 624 -19.11 11.39 7.11
C ASN A 624 -18.47 10.57 8.25
N GLY A 625 -17.50 9.69 7.94
CA GLY A 625 -16.98 8.68 8.88
C GLY A 625 -18.01 7.61 9.27
N GLN A 626 -19.16 7.61 8.58
CA GLN A 626 -20.34 6.80 8.87
C GLN A 626 -20.93 6.27 7.57
N VAL A 627 -21.64 5.15 7.67
CA VAL A 627 -22.40 4.54 6.58
C VAL A 627 -23.78 4.23 7.13
N GLN A 628 -24.84 4.70 6.45
CA GLN A 628 -26.22 4.74 6.98
C GLN A 628 -26.70 3.39 7.53
N ASP A 629 -26.50 2.31 6.76
CA ASP A 629 -27.00 0.97 7.08
C ASP A 629 -25.90 0.02 7.58
N TRP A 630 -24.78 0.57 8.04
CA TRP A 630 -23.63 -0.21 8.50
C TRP A 630 -23.04 0.46 9.74
N GLN A 631 -23.51 -0.01 10.89
CA GLN A 631 -23.07 0.48 12.19
C GLN A 631 -21.66 0.02 12.52
N SER A 632 -20.96 0.78 13.35
CA SER A 632 -19.66 0.35 13.88
C SER A 632 -19.84 -0.85 14.81
N THR A 633 -18.85 -1.71 14.79
CA THR A 633 -18.77 -2.91 15.62
C THR A 633 -18.24 -2.54 16.99
N PRO A 634 -18.97 -2.83 18.09
CA PRO A 634 -18.48 -2.57 19.45
C PRO A 634 -17.17 -3.29 19.75
N PRO A 635 -16.31 -2.76 20.64
CA PRO A 635 -15.09 -3.43 21.08
C PRO A 635 -15.37 -4.86 21.58
N GLY A 636 -14.58 -5.82 21.12
CA GLY A 636 -14.74 -7.23 21.48
C GLY A 636 -15.89 -7.96 20.76
N GLN A 637 -16.66 -7.26 19.93
CA GLN A 637 -17.62 -7.87 19.01
C GLN A 637 -17.06 -7.93 17.58
N TYR A 638 -17.68 -8.78 16.78
CA TYR A 638 -17.24 -9.09 15.42
C TYR A 638 -18.41 -9.06 14.42
N ASN A 639 -19.35 -8.14 14.63
CA ASN A 639 -20.43 -7.90 13.66
C ASN A 639 -19.81 -7.32 12.38
N TYR A 640 -20.26 -7.78 11.23
CA TYR A 640 -19.71 -7.39 9.93
C TYR A 640 -20.80 -7.26 8.87
N CYS A 641 -20.54 -6.43 7.87
CA CYS A 641 -21.36 -6.38 6.66
C CYS A 641 -20.87 -7.43 5.68
N ASN A 642 -21.70 -8.43 5.38
CA ASN A 642 -21.44 -9.35 4.29
C ASN A 642 -21.77 -8.66 2.97
N LEU A 643 -20.74 -8.19 2.26
CA LEU A 643 -20.87 -7.47 1.00
C LEU A 643 -21.03 -8.47 -0.15
N ASN A 644 -22.26 -8.57 -0.63
CA ASN A 644 -22.64 -9.25 -1.86
C ASN A 644 -23.79 -8.48 -2.53
N VAL A 645 -24.45 -9.05 -3.55
CA VAL A 645 -25.60 -8.40 -4.24
C VAL A 645 -26.64 -7.80 -3.28
N ASN A 646 -26.94 -8.50 -2.18
CA ASN A 646 -27.85 -8.05 -1.13
C ASN A 646 -27.07 -8.02 0.21
N PRO A 647 -26.45 -6.88 0.56
CA PRO A 647 -25.60 -6.79 1.73
C PRO A 647 -26.40 -6.97 3.01
N VAL A 648 -25.90 -7.81 3.93
CA VAL A 648 -26.57 -8.12 5.20
C VAL A 648 -25.57 -8.01 6.34
N MET A 649 -25.99 -7.38 7.45
CA MET A 649 -25.22 -7.41 8.69
C MET A 649 -25.30 -8.80 9.32
N GLN A 650 -24.14 -9.39 9.60
CA GLN A 650 -23.99 -10.69 10.24
C GLN A 650 -23.15 -10.55 11.51
N ALA A 651 -23.29 -11.51 12.42
CA ALA A 651 -22.46 -11.60 13.61
C ALA A 651 -21.28 -12.54 13.35
N ASN A 652 -20.27 -12.47 14.22
CA ASN A 652 -19.21 -13.46 14.31
C ASN A 652 -18.32 -13.57 13.05
N TYR A 653 -17.72 -12.47 12.63
CA TYR A 653 -16.71 -12.45 11.57
C TYR A 653 -15.55 -13.41 11.86
N ALA A 654 -15.16 -14.17 10.83
CA ALA A 654 -13.98 -15.04 10.80
C ALA A 654 -13.84 -16.03 11.98
N PRO A 655 -14.89 -16.78 12.38
CA PRO A 655 -14.91 -17.51 13.66
C PRO A 655 -13.80 -18.54 13.80
N GLN A 656 -13.58 -19.35 12.77
CA GLN A 656 -12.55 -20.39 12.76
C GLN A 656 -11.14 -19.78 12.75
N ALA A 657 -10.92 -18.70 11.99
CA ALA A 657 -9.64 -17.99 11.98
C ALA A 657 -9.30 -17.42 13.37
N ARG A 658 -10.30 -16.88 14.09
CA ARG A 658 -10.13 -16.38 15.46
C ARG A 658 -9.78 -17.51 16.42
N GLN A 659 -10.61 -18.54 16.45
CA GLN A 659 -10.44 -19.68 17.36
C GLN A 659 -9.12 -20.42 17.14
N VAL A 660 -8.74 -20.67 15.89
CA VAL A 660 -7.56 -21.47 15.58
C VAL A 660 -6.32 -20.61 15.56
N PHE A 661 -6.28 -19.59 14.70
CA PHE A 661 -5.05 -18.84 14.48
C PHE A 661 -4.81 -17.75 15.53
N THR A 662 -5.81 -16.92 15.82
CA THR A 662 -5.65 -15.83 16.78
C THR A 662 -5.49 -16.32 18.21
N GLU A 663 -6.27 -17.31 18.64
CA GLU A 663 -6.32 -17.75 20.04
C GLU A 663 -5.35 -18.90 20.38
N GLN A 664 -5.01 -19.77 19.43
CA GLN A 664 -4.20 -20.97 19.70
C GLN A 664 -2.83 -20.95 18.99
N VAL A 665 -2.77 -20.61 17.70
CA VAL A 665 -1.51 -20.67 16.94
C VAL A 665 -0.61 -19.47 17.21
N TYR A 666 -1.10 -18.24 17.09
CA TYR A 666 -0.25 -17.05 17.22
C TYR A 666 0.39 -16.85 18.58
N PRO A 667 -0.21 -17.25 19.72
CA PRO A 667 0.51 -17.25 20.99
C PRO A 667 1.77 -18.13 20.95
N ILE A 668 1.72 -19.30 20.31
CA ILE A 668 2.88 -20.20 20.17
C ILE A 668 3.94 -19.58 19.24
N VAL A 669 3.49 -18.97 18.14
CA VAL A 669 4.38 -18.45 17.08
C VAL A 669 5.03 -17.11 17.45
N ASN A 670 4.31 -16.25 18.17
CA ASN A 670 4.76 -14.89 18.50
C ASN A 670 5.41 -14.80 19.90
N GLU A 671 5.57 -15.92 20.62
CA GLU A 671 6.33 -16.01 21.87
C GLU A 671 7.85 -15.92 21.63
N THR A 672 8.32 -14.86 20.97
CA THR A 672 9.64 -14.33 21.28
C THR A 672 9.45 -13.25 22.33
N PRO A 673 9.97 -13.41 23.57
CA PRO A 673 9.78 -12.38 24.58
C PRO A 673 10.32 -11.06 24.04
N PRO A 674 9.66 -9.91 24.31
CA PRO A 674 10.30 -8.63 24.06
C PRO A 674 11.64 -8.67 24.81
N PRO A 675 12.77 -8.28 24.19
CA PRO A 675 14.02 -8.17 24.92
C PRO A 675 13.74 -7.33 26.15
N SER A 676 14.06 -7.91 27.31
CA SER A 676 13.80 -7.39 28.63
C SER A 676 14.08 -5.89 28.67
N SER A 677 13.02 -5.11 28.89
CA SER A 677 13.02 -3.74 29.41
C SER A 677 14.35 -2.99 29.29
N ILE A 678 14.76 -2.65 28.07
CA ILE A 678 15.66 -1.50 27.93
C ILE A 678 14.76 -0.28 28.12
N GLN A 679 14.76 0.27 29.34
CA GLN A 679 14.23 1.59 29.58
C GLN A 679 15.07 2.58 28.77
N TYR A 680 14.56 2.96 27.61
CA TYR A 680 15.10 4.10 26.88
C TYR A 680 14.54 5.38 27.50
N PRO A 681 15.34 6.45 27.58
CA PRO A 681 14.85 7.73 28.05
C PRO A 681 13.63 8.15 27.22
N PRO A 682 12.66 8.85 27.83
CA PRO A 682 11.49 9.33 27.11
C PRO A 682 11.95 10.10 25.86
N PRO A 683 11.26 9.94 24.72
CA PRO A 683 11.55 10.75 23.55
C PRO A 683 11.56 12.22 23.97
N SER A 684 12.53 12.99 23.47
CA SER A 684 12.55 14.43 23.69
C SER A 684 11.15 14.98 23.38
N PRO A 685 10.56 15.79 24.28
CA PRO A 685 9.23 16.33 24.05
C PRO A 685 9.22 16.95 22.65
N LEU A 686 8.23 16.56 21.84
CA LEU A 686 7.94 17.27 20.60
C LEU A 686 7.84 18.76 20.96
N PRO A 687 8.53 19.66 20.26
CA PRO A 687 8.42 21.08 20.55
C PRO A 687 6.94 21.45 20.48
N SER A 688 6.44 22.04 21.57
CA SER A 688 5.08 22.58 21.64
C SER A 688 4.82 23.46 20.41
N PRO A 689 3.61 23.46 19.84
CA PRO A 689 3.29 24.37 18.75
C PRO A 689 3.65 25.80 19.16
N PRO A 690 4.29 26.59 18.28
CA PRO A 690 4.66 27.96 18.64
C PRO A 690 3.41 28.73 19.05
N LEU A 691 3.41 29.24 20.29
CA LEU A 691 2.40 30.18 20.75
C LEU A 691 2.57 31.47 19.94
N GLN A 692 1.53 31.90 19.24
CA GLN A 692 1.52 33.21 18.62
C GLN A 692 0.95 34.22 19.62
N ASN A 693 1.65 35.33 19.79
CA ASN A 693 1.16 36.45 20.59
C ASN A 693 0.22 37.29 19.72
N ALA A 694 -1.07 37.28 20.04
CA ALA A 694 -2.05 38.18 19.44
C ALA A 694 -2.18 39.42 20.32
N ASN A 695 -1.95 40.60 19.72
CA ASN A 695 -2.19 41.89 20.36
C ASN A 695 -3.52 42.45 19.88
N VAL A 696 -4.52 42.50 20.76
CA VAL A 696 -5.80 43.12 20.45
C VAL A 696 -5.79 44.55 21.01
N MET A 697 -6.00 45.52 20.12
CA MET A 697 -6.17 46.93 20.50
C MET A 697 -7.63 47.15 20.86
N VAL A 698 -7.90 47.35 22.16
CA VAL A 698 -9.24 47.65 22.64
C VAL A 698 -9.40 49.17 22.70
N HIS A 699 -10.30 49.70 21.88
CA HIS A 699 -10.64 51.13 21.90
C HIS A 699 -11.83 51.37 22.84
N ASN A 700 -11.65 52.26 23.80
CA ASN A 700 -12.78 52.85 24.54
C ASN A 700 -13.51 53.82 23.60
N THR A 701 -14.84 53.72 23.53
CA THR A 701 -15.71 54.55 22.67
C THR A 701 -15.62 56.06 22.93
N ASN A 702 -14.90 56.50 23.97
CA ASN A 702 -14.68 57.92 24.30
C ASN A 702 -13.22 58.41 24.08
N GLY A 703 -12.48 57.79 23.16
CA GLY A 703 -11.51 58.52 22.31
C GLY A 703 -10.21 59.06 22.93
N SER A 704 -9.76 58.63 24.11
CA SER A 704 -8.51 59.19 24.67
C SER A 704 -7.51 58.22 25.31
N ASN A 705 -7.79 56.91 25.40
CA ASN A 705 -6.80 55.92 25.81
C ASN A 705 -6.98 54.59 25.06
N SER A 706 -5.87 54.03 24.58
CA SER A 706 -5.82 52.69 23.98
C SER A 706 -4.84 51.81 24.76
N TRP A 707 -5.24 50.57 25.01
CA TRP A 707 -4.46 49.59 25.76
C TRP A 707 -4.25 48.36 24.87
N SER A 708 -3.01 47.87 24.83
CA SER A 708 -2.68 46.62 24.15
C SER A 708 -2.79 45.48 25.15
N VAL A 709 -3.63 44.49 24.86
CA VAL A 709 -3.66 43.23 25.64
C VAL A 709 -3.07 42.13 24.78
N SER A 710 -2.03 41.48 25.30
CA SER A 710 -1.33 40.37 24.64
C SER A 710 -1.86 39.03 25.16
N PHE A 711 -2.29 38.15 24.26
CA PHE A 711 -2.65 36.77 24.58
C PHE A 711 -1.71 35.80 23.87
N SER A 712 -1.27 34.75 24.56
CA SER A 712 -0.53 33.64 23.96
C SER A 712 -1.50 32.48 23.71
N LEU A 713 -1.81 32.20 22.45
CA LEU A 713 -2.75 31.14 22.05
C LEU A 713 -2.09 30.18 21.05
N PRO A 714 -2.51 28.90 21.02
CA PRO A 714 -2.14 27.98 19.94
C PRO A 714 -2.69 28.49 18.61
N ALA A 715 -1.92 28.37 17.52
CA ALA A 715 -2.28 28.89 16.20
C ALA A 715 -3.66 28.42 15.68
N SER A 716 -4.18 27.30 16.17
CA SER A 716 -5.52 26.77 15.88
C SER A 716 -6.69 27.57 16.48
N ALA A 717 -6.43 28.51 17.40
CA ALA A 717 -7.46 29.32 18.05
C ALA A 717 -7.67 30.71 17.41
N LEU A 718 -6.87 31.07 16.40
CA LEU A 718 -7.03 32.31 15.64
C LEU A 718 -7.89 32.04 14.40
N ILE A 719 -9.19 32.28 14.52
CA ILE A 719 -10.11 32.44 13.38
C ILE A 719 -10.16 33.96 13.09
N PRO A 720 -10.11 34.41 11.83
CA PRO A 720 -10.14 35.84 11.49
C PRO A 720 -11.37 36.58 12.02
#